data_AF-A0A094ANH5-F1
#
_entry.id   AF-A0A094ANH5-F1
#
_cell.length_a   1.000
_cell.length_b   1.000
_cell.length_c   1.000
_cell.angle_alpha   90.00
_cell.angle_beta   90.00
_cell.angle_gamma   90.00
#
_symmetry.space_group_name_H-M   'P 1'
#
loop_
_entity.id
_entity.type
_entity.pdbx_description
1 polymer ?
#
loop_
_entity_poly.entity_id
_entity_poly.type
_entity_poly.pdbx_seq_one_letter_code
_entity_poly.pdbx_strand_id
1 'polypeptide(L)'
;MNHLERNANPEVAGSANPQDGTSITCKRRHLKCDEATPDCGPCSKSRQACLYATSTQMQGSLQTGQDSADAHSPSTSQWNSRYPDPDREQAASGLLRLTAEAAAASSSAPIEATSPPTETPYSQLSIQEQFEADAQLALTPPDAAFSRWFNLLASDLTSEKAGGTRLWTSLTGAPETSAPETSAIDTVDSLHLPVSSHQTSTDSLIAQDVALLVPPVPNTSAPFPPTAPYTKPLDQEAWQGSQPAKLSDKEHDLFENFVIKLSAWIDLYDPKRYFAILVPHLAMHDAGLMNAILALSARQLSININATEEQQDRNIGLQYYYETLHYVQQAMHYDSYTVSPELLATALIISTYEMLDDFRSGWERHLKGVFWIQRSQVIHGDSGGLKQAIWWAWLRQDIWAAFRERRKTLSFWTPAKPYTDMTSYEVATRILWIFARVVDYCSEEAIQAGEGNLQLRIDKAGRIFEMLDEWQSNLSVEFAPLARRKGKPSDVFEPIWIHPPAFGNSMQVYCAGRILILLHKPSLKGMREYMANQKLLAKAVDTVCGIAMTFTDDASSLVSSQCLYIATMAPPPDWKLSNKSNRVLTAADKGKYGVIAAIAYNIEHIIGFIKAAEVAKSPIIIQFFPWAVTYSSGLLIRTAADAISRSPLRDHIVLHMDHAQDYNLIKECADQLPFDSIMVDMSHYEKEENLRKTRELVAYCQEKCIATEAEPGRIEGGEDGVMDTEGLEGSKTTPEEVDEFVATGVDALAPAFGNMHGEYWSIGPQLDFLRLGQIRENINSRVRIALHGTNGFEEDLLKKCIAEGCSKINVNRMVLDDYYDHLRANAPTMSQTQLMTEGTQKVVDLTVKWMEVCGSAGKAV
;
A
#
# COMPACT_ATOMS: atom_id res chain seq x y z
N MET A 1 61.02 1.30 -72.57
CA MET A 1 62.43 1.61 -72.31
C MET A 1 62.60 1.89 -70.82
N ASN A 2 63.25 0.95 -70.11
CA ASN A 2 64.09 1.05 -68.90
C ASN A 2 63.77 2.13 -67.85
N HIS A 3 63.30 1.79 -66.64
CA HIS A 3 63.99 1.19 -65.46
C HIS A 3 64.48 2.24 -64.44
N LEU A 4 63.90 2.17 -63.23
CA LEU A 4 64.51 2.23 -61.87
C LEU A 4 63.80 3.16 -60.85
N GLU A 5 63.26 2.49 -59.82
CA GLU A 5 63.30 2.79 -58.37
C GLU A 5 62.95 4.18 -57.83
N ARG A 6 61.90 4.24 -56.98
CA ARG A 6 62.06 4.41 -55.51
C ARG A 6 60.73 4.26 -54.76
N ASN A 7 60.81 3.52 -53.65
CA ASN A 7 59.79 3.24 -52.66
C ASN A 7 59.20 4.51 -52.00
N ALA A 8 57.90 4.47 -51.71
CA ALA A 8 57.26 5.29 -50.70
C ALA A 8 56.36 4.38 -49.84
N ASN A 9 56.77 4.15 -48.60
CA ASN A 9 55.99 3.51 -47.55
C ASN A 9 56.29 4.30 -46.25
N PRO A 10 55.29 4.81 -45.51
CA PRO A 10 55.51 5.35 -44.17
C PRO A 10 54.85 4.41 -43.14
N GLU A 11 55.64 3.55 -42.51
CA GLU A 11 55.28 2.63 -41.43
C GLU A 11 56.61 2.26 -40.74
N VAL A 12 56.85 2.21 -39.42
CA VAL A 12 56.06 2.24 -38.18
C VAL A 12 57.00 2.75 -37.08
N ALA A 13 56.55 3.66 -36.21
CA ALA A 13 57.08 3.81 -34.85
C ALA A 13 55.93 4.29 -33.95
N GLY A 14 55.56 3.48 -32.96
CA GLY A 14 54.37 3.69 -32.14
C GLY A 14 54.41 4.97 -31.31
N SER A 15 53.25 5.60 -31.15
CA SER A 15 53.00 6.59 -30.09
C SER A 15 51.58 6.45 -29.58
N ALA A 16 51.46 6.38 -28.26
CA ALA A 16 50.24 6.25 -27.49
C ALA A 16 49.19 7.34 -27.79
N ASN A 17 47.91 6.97 -27.68
CA ASN A 17 46.76 7.86 -27.82
C ASN A 17 46.53 8.62 -26.49
N PRO A 18 46.51 9.97 -26.44
CA PRO A 18 46.28 10.75 -25.22
C PRO A 18 44.83 11.28 -25.13
N GLN A 19 44.16 11.02 -24.01
CA GLN A 19 42.92 11.74 -23.63
C GLN A 19 43.28 12.97 -22.77
N ASP A 20 42.56 14.08 -23.02
CA ASP A 20 42.58 15.43 -22.41
C ASP A 20 43.62 16.46 -22.92
N GLY A 21 43.35 17.02 -24.12
CA GLY A 21 44.16 18.04 -24.82
C GLY A 21 43.78 19.51 -24.58
N THR A 22 42.93 19.85 -23.61
CA THR A 22 42.47 21.24 -23.41
C THR A 22 43.36 22.04 -22.43
N SER A 23 43.80 23.23 -22.83
CA SER A 23 44.61 24.12 -21.96
C SER A 23 43.86 24.59 -20.73
N ILE A 24 44.45 24.40 -19.54
CA ILE A 24 43.93 24.85 -18.25
C ILE A 24 43.76 26.37 -18.26
N THR A 25 44.67 27.09 -18.91
CA THR A 25 44.61 28.55 -19.03
C THR A 25 43.41 28.98 -19.88
N CYS A 26 43.17 28.31 -21.01
CA CYS A 26 41.99 28.55 -21.86
C CYS A 26 40.69 28.18 -21.06
N LYS A 27 40.67 27.07 -20.30
CA LYS A 27 39.53 26.61 -19.46
C LYS A 27 39.17 27.56 -18.32
N ARG A 28 40.14 28.06 -17.53
CA ARG A 28 39.91 29.01 -16.42
C ARG A 28 39.33 30.35 -16.88
N ARG A 29 39.56 30.71 -18.13
CA ARG A 29 39.08 31.97 -18.71
C ARG A 29 37.77 31.81 -19.47
N HIS A 30 37.17 30.62 -19.45
CA HIS A 30 35.96 30.28 -20.21
C HIS A 30 36.10 30.60 -21.71
N LEU A 31 37.30 30.39 -22.28
CA LEU A 31 37.57 30.57 -23.71
C LEU A 31 37.66 29.20 -24.40
N LYS A 32 37.13 29.10 -25.61
CA LYS A 32 37.24 27.89 -26.45
C LYS A 32 38.70 27.69 -26.86
N CYS A 33 39.32 26.61 -26.39
CA CYS A 33 40.70 26.24 -26.71
C CYS A 33 40.75 25.56 -28.08
N ASP A 34 41.76 25.88 -28.88
CA ASP A 34 42.07 25.19 -30.15
C ASP A 34 43.10 24.06 -29.96
N GLU A 35 43.54 23.82 -28.73
CA GLU A 35 44.36 22.68 -28.30
C GLU A 35 45.75 22.60 -28.96
N ALA A 36 46.17 23.68 -29.63
CA ALA A 36 47.51 23.79 -30.21
C ALA A 36 48.59 23.82 -29.11
N THR A 37 49.60 22.96 -29.23
CA THR A 37 50.77 22.91 -28.33
C THR A 37 51.99 23.51 -29.03
N PRO A 38 52.84 24.31 -28.36
CA PRO A 38 52.83 24.59 -26.91
C PRO A 38 51.81 25.65 -26.45
N ASP A 39 51.33 26.53 -27.34
CA ASP A 39 50.40 27.60 -26.98
C ASP A 39 49.10 27.62 -27.80
N CYS A 40 47.93 27.52 -27.13
CA CYS A 40 46.61 27.70 -27.76
C CYS A 40 46.54 29.11 -28.38
N GLY A 41 45.93 29.26 -29.57
CA GLY A 41 45.76 30.54 -30.25
C GLY A 41 45.17 31.64 -29.36
N PRO A 42 44.16 31.36 -28.51
CA PRO A 42 43.65 32.32 -27.53
C PRO A 42 44.67 32.74 -26.46
N CYS A 43 45.53 31.83 -25.98
CA CYS A 43 46.57 32.17 -25.00
C CYS A 43 47.70 32.99 -25.63
N SER A 44 48.11 32.67 -26.86
CA SER A 44 49.10 33.44 -27.61
C SER A 44 48.62 34.88 -27.89
N LYS A 45 47.37 35.05 -28.36
CA LYS A 45 46.79 36.39 -28.60
C LYS A 45 46.69 37.24 -27.34
N SER A 46 46.47 36.61 -26.19
CA SER A 46 46.38 37.31 -24.90
C SER A 46 47.71 37.40 -24.14
N ARG A 47 48.82 36.92 -24.74
CA ARG A 47 50.16 36.85 -24.13
C ARG A 47 50.18 36.20 -22.74
N GLN A 48 49.37 35.17 -22.56
CA GLN A 48 49.29 34.39 -21.33
C GLN A 48 49.90 33.01 -21.57
N ALA A 49 50.58 32.46 -20.56
CA ALA A 49 51.20 31.14 -20.67
C ALA A 49 50.14 30.04 -20.83
N CYS A 50 50.26 29.21 -21.86
CA CYS A 50 49.35 28.12 -22.13
C CYS A 50 49.78 26.86 -21.37
N LEU A 51 49.02 26.49 -20.33
CA LEU A 51 49.35 25.35 -19.47
C LEU A 51 48.46 24.16 -19.78
N TYR A 52 49.09 23.03 -20.11
CA TYR A 52 48.44 21.73 -20.26
C TYR A 52 48.78 20.85 -19.04
N ALA A 53 47.82 20.06 -18.56
CA ALA A 53 48.06 19.15 -17.44
C ALA A 53 49.04 18.06 -17.88
N THR A 54 50.21 17.98 -17.26
CA THR A 54 51.16 16.87 -17.48
C THR A 54 50.96 15.83 -16.38
N SER A 55 50.77 14.57 -16.79
CA SER A 55 50.62 13.43 -15.88
C SER A 55 51.99 13.05 -15.29
N THR A 56 52.09 13.10 -13.95
CA THR A 56 53.07 12.45 -13.03
C THR A 56 54.31 13.25 -12.56
N GLN A 57 54.32 13.58 -11.25
CA GLN A 57 55.45 13.58 -10.29
C GLN A 57 54.86 13.70 -8.84
N MET A 58 55.04 12.71 -7.93
CA MET A 58 56.10 12.55 -6.88
C MET A 58 55.99 13.51 -5.67
N GLN A 59 56.31 13.24 -4.39
CA GLN A 59 56.52 12.08 -3.49
C GLN A 59 57.02 12.64 -2.10
N GLY A 60 56.88 11.87 -1.00
CA GLY A 60 57.73 11.93 0.23
C GLY A 60 56.99 12.12 1.57
N SER A 61 57.26 11.46 2.72
CA SER A 61 58.24 10.45 3.22
C SER A 61 57.76 10.00 4.64
N LEU A 62 57.80 8.75 5.16
CA LEU A 62 58.90 7.97 5.80
C LEU A 62 58.32 6.59 6.25
N GLN A 63 58.87 5.42 5.84
CA GLN A 63 59.66 4.42 6.61
C GLN A 63 58.98 3.78 7.85
N THR A 64 58.96 2.46 8.14
CA THR A 64 59.74 1.25 7.75
C THR A 64 58.94 -0.03 8.11
N GLY A 65 59.25 -1.18 7.49
CA GLY A 65 58.79 -2.52 7.93
C GLY A 65 58.86 -3.60 6.85
N GLN A 66 60.01 -4.27 6.75
CA GLN A 66 60.34 -5.51 6.01
C GLN A 66 59.39 -6.69 6.39
N ASP A 67 59.13 -7.76 5.64
CA ASP A 67 59.98 -8.66 4.83
C ASP A 67 59.14 -9.59 3.92
N SER A 68 59.73 -9.99 2.78
CA SER A 68 59.66 -11.31 2.07
C SER A 68 58.32 -11.90 1.59
N ALA A 69 58.22 -12.70 0.53
CA ALA A 69 58.92 -12.97 -0.73
C ALA A 69 58.07 -14.03 -1.48
N ASP A 70 58.25 -14.10 -2.80
CA ASP A 70 57.94 -15.22 -3.72
C ASP A 70 56.47 -15.41 -4.15
N ALA A 71 56.05 -14.95 -5.34
CA ALA A 71 56.39 -15.43 -6.70
C ALA A 71 55.87 -16.85 -7.01
N HIS A 72 54.81 -16.94 -7.83
CA HIS A 72 54.78 -17.66 -9.12
C HIS A 72 53.34 -17.79 -9.67
N SER A 73 53.08 -17.12 -10.79
CA SER A 73 52.26 -17.65 -11.88
C SER A 73 53.21 -18.34 -12.89
N PRO A 74 52.81 -19.04 -13.97
CA PRO A 74 51.48 -19.09 -14.61
C PRO A 74 51.08 -20.47 -15.24
N SER A 75 49.94 -20.47 -15.94
CA SER A 75 49.72 -21.08 -17.28
C SER A 75 48.49 -21.99 -17.42
N THR A 76 47.43 -21.41 -17.98
CA THR A 76 46.69 -21.84 -19.20
C THR A 76 46.74 -23.31 -19.65
N SER A 77 45.57 -23.98 -19.79
CA SER A 77 44.86 -24.13 -21.10
C SER A 77 43.80 -25.26 -21.14
N GLN A 78 42.70 -24.94 -21.82
CA GLN A 78 41.85 -25.79 -22.71
C GLN A 78 40.96 -26.93 -22.16
N TRP A 79 39.66 -26.61 -22.10
CA TRP A 79 38.51 -27.25 -22.76
C TRP A 79 38.49 -28.78 -22.97
N ASN A 80 37.53 -29.46 -22.31
CA ASN A 80 36.59 -30.33 -23.03
C ASN A 80 35.34 -30.67 -22.20
N SER A 81 34.22 -30.72 -22.93
CA SER A 81 32.85 -30.97 -22.50
C SER A 81 32.58 -32.42 -22.09
N ARG A 82 31.82 -32.62 -21.00
CA ARG A 82 30.75 -33.64 -20.84
C ARG A 82 30.05 -33.51 -19.47
N TYR A 83 28.74 -33.27 -19.50
CA TYR A 83 27.79 -33.32 -18.37
C TYR A 83 27.77 -34.74 -17.70
N PRO A 84 27.47 -34.87 -16.39
CA PRO A 84 26.09 -34.70 -15.89
C PRO A 84 25.94 -33.95 -14.55
N ASP A 85 24.75 -33.37 -14.39
CA ASP A 85 24.12 -32.89 -13.16
C ASP A 85 24.08 -33.97 -12.06
N PRO A 86 24.46 -33.62 -10.82
CA PRO A 86 23.61 -34.00 -9.68
C PRO A 86 23.42 -32.84 -8.68
N ASP A 87 22.23 -32.25 -8.72
CA ASP A 87 21.28 -32.16 -7.62
C ASP A 87 21.86 -32.28 -6.18
N ARG A 88 21.63 -31.20 -5.42
CA ARG A 88 20.72 -31.26 -4.26
C ARG A 88 21.23 -31.98 -3.01
N GLU A 89 22.18 -31.35 -2.33
CA GLU A 89 22.38 -31.57 -0.89
C GLU A 89 23.10 -30.38 -0.22
N GLN A 90 22.40 -29.26 0.00
CA GLN A 90 22.86 -28.21 0.92
C GLN A 90 21.71 -27.26 1.33
N ALA A 91 20.58 -27.82 1.76
CA ALA A 91 19.48 -27.07 2.37
C ALA A 91 19.31 -27.49 3.83
N ALA A 92 20.28 -27.12 4.68
CA ALA A 92 20.16 -27.22 6.15
C ALA A 92 21.10 -26.31 6.96
N SER A 93 21.95 -25.47 6.34
CA SER A 93 22.99 -24.72 7.08
C SER A 93 22.99 -23.19 6.84
N GLY A 94 21.88 -22.63 6.35
CA GLY A 94 21.80 -21.21 6.01
C GLY A 94 21.46 -20.24 7.15
N LEU A 95 20.97 -20.73 8.30
CA LEU A 95 20.44 -19.86 9.37
C LEU A 95 21.42 -19.54 10.51
N LEU A 96 22.58 -20.20 10.57
CA LEU A 96 23.55 -20.05 11.69
C LEU A 96 24.78 -19.18 11.35
N ARG A 97 24.87 -18.62 10.14
CA ARG A 97 26.06 -17.87 9.69
C ARG A 97 25.96 -16.35 9.77
N LEU A 98 24.80 -15.80 10.15
CA LEU A 98 24.60 -14.35 10.31
C LEU A 98 24.78 -13.85 11.75
N THR A 99 25.10 -14.72 12.71
CA THR A 99 25.30 -14.35 14.12
C THR A 99 26.77 -14.10 14.51
N ALA A 100 27.74 -14.38 13.63
CA ALA A 100 29.16 -14.29 13.96
C ALA A 100 29.87 -13.01 13.45
N GLU A 101 29.32 -12.29 12.46
CA GLU A 101 30.00 -11.11 11.88
C GLU A 101 29.57 -9.77 12.52
N ALA A 102 28.55 -9.75 13.37
CA ALA A 102 28.16 -8.55 14.13
C ALA A 102 28.85 -8.43 15.51
N ALA A 103 29.51 -9.49 15.99
CA ALA A 103 30.09 -9.55 17.35
C ALA A 103 31.62 -9.28 17.41
N ALA A 104 32.28 -9.02 16.27
CA ALA A 104 33.75 -8.88 16.21
C ALA A 104 34.25 -7.44 16.00
N ALA A 105 33.41 -6.42 16.18
CA ALA A 105 33.77 -5.01 16.00
C ALA A 105 33.43 -4.15 17.23
N SER A 106 33.90 -4.54 18.41
CA SER A 106 33.95 -3.62 19.56
C SER A 106 35.05 -4.02 20.56
N SER A 107 36.29 -3.64 20.28
CA SER A 107 37.32 -3.57 21.32
C SER A 107 38.27 -2.40 21.08
N SER A 108 38.15 -1.34 21.88
CA SER A 108 39.28 -0.47 22.23
C SER A 108 39.01 0.27 23.55
N ALA A 109 40.04 0.30 24.39
CA ALA A 109 40.11 0.77 25.77
C ALA A 109 40.36 2.31 25.88
N PRO A 110 40.49 2.91 27.09
CA PRO A 110 40.00 4.26 27.44
C PRO A 110 41.02 5.39 27.23
N ILE A 111 40.55 6.62 26.95
CA ILE A 111 41.35 7.85 27.02
C ILE A 111 40.54 9.01 27.63
N GLU A 112 41.28 9.83 28.38
CA GLU A 112 40.99 10.88 29.35
C GLU A 112 40.11 12.07 28.96
N ALA A 113 39.63 12.72 30.02
CA ALA A 113 38.77 13.88 30.07
C ALA A 113 39.45 15.20 29.66
N THR A 114 38.75 15.99 28.86
CA THR A 114 38.89 17.45 28.80
C THR A 114 37.52 18.11 28.63
N SER A 115 37.23 19.08 29.49
CA SER A 115 35.98 19.84 29.62
C SER A 115 35.61 20.68 28.38
N PRO A 116 34.32 20.96 28.12
CA PRO A 116 33.89 21.79 26.97
C PRO A 116 33.75 23.29 27.35
N PRO A 117 33.82 24.22 26.37
CA PRO A 117 33.30 25.56 26.55
C PRO A 117 31.83 25.65 26.14
N THR A 118 31.13 26.40 26.98
CA THR A 118 29.75 26.86 27.05
C THR A 118 29.15 27.40 25.75
N GLU A 119 28.00 26.86 25.32
CA GLU A 119 26.97 27.57 24.55
C GLU A 119 25.55 27.17 25.03
N THR A 120 24.63 28.11 24.84
CA THR A 120 23.33 28.41 25.49
C THR A 120 22.20 27.36 25.40
N PRO A 121 21.19 27.39 26.30
CA PRO A 121 20.26 26.29 26.51
C PRO A 121 19.09 26.31 25.53
N TYR A 122 19.04 25.34 24.62
CA TYR A 122 17.77 24.85 24.07
C TYR A 122 17.31 23.68 24.94
N SER A 123 16.19 23.84 25.62
CA SER A 123 15.57 22.82 26.46
C SER A 123 15.20 21.59 25.64
N GLN A 124 15.90 20.48 25.85
CA GLN A 124 15.41 19.15 25.53
C GLN A 124 14.18 18.88 26.40
N LEU A 125 12.99 18.90 25.81
CA LEU A 125 11.80 18.34 26.45
C LEU A 125 12.04 16.84 26.61
N SER A 126 12.03 16.37 27.86
CA SER A 126 12.17 14.96 28.17
C SER A 126 10.89 14.22 27.79
N ILE A 127 11.02 12.92 27.48
CA ILE A 127 9.92 12.00 27.15
C ILE A 127 8.82 12.02 28.24
N GLN A 128 9.09 12.51 29.45
CA GLN A 128 8.10 12.66 30.52
C GLN A 128 7.02 13.73 30.22
N GLU A 129 7.37 14.86 29.61
CA GLU A 129 6.49 16.05 29.55
C GLU A 129 5.43 15.97 28.44
N GLN A 130 5.66 15.13 27.43
CA GLN A 130 4.67 14.86 26.37
C GLN A 130 3.60 13.85 26.81
N PHE A 131 3.84 13.08 27.88
CA PHE A 131 2.88 12.14 28.46
C PHE A 131 1.97 12.78 29.53
N GLU A 132 2.37 13.91 30.11
CA GLU A 132 1.56 14.64 31.11
C GLU A 132 0.37 15.39 30.48
N ALA A 133 0.42 15.72 29.19
CA ALA A 133 -0.68 16.36 28.49
C ALA A 133 -1.91 15.42 28.31
N ASP A 134 -1.68 14.11 28.16
CA ASP A 134 -2.76 13.11 28.10
C ASP A 134 -3.29 12.71 29.49
N ALA A 135 -2.55 13.05 30.56
CA ALA A 135 -2.97 12.84 31.94
C ALA A 135 -3.98 13.90 32.43
N GLN A 136 -4.12 15.04 31.75
CA GLN A 136 -5.03 16.13 32.18
C GLN A 136 -6.52 15.89 31.83
N LEU A 137 -6.86 14.81 31.11
CA LEU A 137 -8.24 14.31 30.99
C LEU A 137 -8.66 13.38 32.15
N ALA A 138 -7.86 13.32 33.23
CA ALA A 138 -8.07 12.45 34.38
C ALA A 138 -8.90 13.08 35.50
N LEU A 139 -10.14 13.52 35.23
CA LEU A 139 -11.11 13.81 36.30
C LEU A 139 -12.53 13.47 35.83
N THR A 140 -12.83 12.18 35.64
CA THR A 140 -14.23 11.71 35.66
C THR A 140 -14.36 10.72 36.81
N PRO A 141 -15.27 10.93 37.78
CA PRO A 141 -15.51 9.97 38.85
C PRO A 141 -15.97 8.62 38.26
N PRO A 142 -15.70 7.48 38.93
CA PRO A 142 -16.12 6.15 38.49
C PRO A 142 -17.60 6.10 38.06
N ASP A 143 -18.46 6.78 38.83
CA ASP A 143 -19.91 6.83 38.64
C ASP A 143 -20.36 7.39 37.28
N ALA A 144 -19.55 8.27 36.66
CA ALA A 144 -19.88 8.91 35.39
C ALA A 144 -19.57 8.02 34.17
N ALA A 145 -18.56 7.15 34.27
CA ALA A 145 -18.22 6.17 33.23
C ALA A 145 -19.29 5.08 33.12
N PHE A 146 -19.74 4.58 34.27
CA PHE A 146 -20.84 3.63 34.38
C PHE A 146 -22.17 4.24 33.91
N SER A 147 -22.47 5.48 34.30
CA SER A 147 -23.67 6.19 33.84
C SER A 147 -23.67 6.46 32.33
N ARG A 148 -22.50 6.70 31.72
CA ARG A 148 -22.37 6.85 30.25
C ARG A 148 -22.65 5.55 29.50
N TRP A 149 -22.07 4.44 29.94
CA TRP A 149 -22.39 3.13 29.35
C TRP A 149 -23.84 2.71 29.62
N PHE A 150 -24.38 2.99 30.80
CA PHE A 150 -25.78 2.77 31.16
C PHE A 150 -26.75 3.57 30.28
N ASN A 151 -26.46 4.86 30.03
CA ASN A 151 -27.26 5.68 29.12
C ASN A 151 -27.21 5.17 27.67
N LEU A 152 -26.09 4.54 27.26
CA LEU A 152 -25.97 3.89 25.95
C LEU A 152 -26.86 2.63 25.87
N LEU A 153 -26.83 1.75 26.89
CA LEU A 153 -27.70 0.58 27.00
C LEU A 153 -29.19 0.95 27.03
N ALA A 154 -29.54 2.01 27.76
CA ALA A 154 -30.92 2.52 27.83
C ALA A 154 -31.39 3.10 26.48
N SER A 155 -30.49 3.70 25.69
CA SER A 155 -30.83 4.23 24.36
C SER A 155 -31.23 3.14 23.37
N ASP A 156 -30.56 1.98 23.39
CA ASP A 156 -30.89 0.83 22.53
C ASP A 156 -32.24 0.21 22.89
N LEU A 157 -32.61 0.19 24.17
CA LEU A 157 -33.94 -0.24 24.64
C LEU A 157 -35.05 0.76 24.26
N THR A 158 -34.73 2.05 24.12
CA THR A 158 -35.71 3.12 23.80
C THR A 158 -35.90 3.38 22.31
N SER A 159 -34.87 3.16 21.47
CA SER A 159 -34.92 3.33 20.01
C SER A 159 -36.01 2.46 19.34
N GLU A 160 -36.46 1.39 20.00
CA GLU A 160 -37.54 0.52 19.51
C GLU A 160 -38.90 0.72 20.19
N LYS A 161 -39.06 1.60 21.20
CA LYS A 161 -40.44 1.99 21.61
C LYS A 161 -41.20 2.71 20.49
N ALA A 162 -40.51 3.17 19.44
CA ALA A 162 -41.10 3.75 18.24
C ALA A 162 -41.45 2.73 17.14
N GLY A 163 -40.93 1.49 17.19
CA GLY A 163 -41.16 0.44 16.17
C GLY A 163 -41.74 -0.87 16.72
N GLY A 164 -41.59 -1.14 18.01
CA GLY A 164 -41.95 -2.39 18.69
C GLY A 164 -43.33 -2.42 19.34
N THR A 165 -44.11 -1.33 19.26
CA THR A 165 -45.45 -1.23 19.87
C THR A 165 -46.47 -2.22 19.28
N ARG A 166 -46.14 -2.91 18.18
CA ARG A 166 -46.95 -4.01 17.61
C ARG A 166 -46.55 -5.42 18.09
N LEU A 167 -45.34 -5.61 18.63
CA LEU A 167 -44.85 -6.94 19.02
C LEU A 167 -45.17 -7.28 20.49
N TRP A 168 -45.09 -6.29 21.39
CA TRP A 168 -45.32 -6.48 22.83
C TRP A 168 -46.77 -6.90 23.16
N THR A 169 -47.74 -6.36 22.43
CA THR A 169 -49.18 -6.65 22.60
C THR A 169 -49.56 -8.05 22.12
N SER A 170 -48.77 -8.66 21.21
CA SER A 170 -49.06 -10.00 20.69
C SER A 170 -48.57 -11.14 21.59
N LEU A 171 -47.70 -10.86 22.57
CA LEU A 171 -47.08 -11.87 23.44
C LEU A 171 -47.61 -11.88 24.89
N THR A 172 -48.37 -10.87 25.32
CA THR A 172 -48.81 -10.74 26.73
C THR A 172 -50.30 -10.95 26.99
N GLY A 173 -51.13 -11.20 25.97
CA GLY A 173 -52.51 -11.72 26.17
C GLY A 173 -53.38 -10.94 27.16
N ALA A 174 -53.28 -9.61 27.22
CA ALA A 174 -54.13 -8.79 28.09
C ALA A 174 -55.39 -8.31 27.33
N PRO A 175 -56.60 -8.37 27.92
CA PRO A 175 -57.84 -8.02 27.23
C PRO A 175 -58.03 -6.49 27.15
N GLU A 176 -58.47 -6.02 25.99
CA GLU A 176 -58.78 -4.62 25.69
C GLU A 176 -59.97 -4.11 26.52
N THR A 177 -59.80 -2.96 27.17
CA THR A 177 -60.92 -2.13 27.63
C THR A 177 -60.87 -0.76 26.96
N SER A 178 -62.00 -0.45 26.31
CA SER A 178 -62.37 0.72 25.51
C SER A 178 -62.35 2.08 26.22
N ALA A 179 -61.97 3.15 25.51
CA ALA A 179 -62.66 4.46 25.36
C ALA A 179 -61.73 5.52 24.69
N PRO A 180 -62.24 6.67 24.19
CA PRO A 180 -63.05 6.83 22.99
C PRO A 180 -62.43 7.80 21.95
N GLU A 181 -62.97 7.75 20.72
CA GLU A 181 -62.69 8.61 19.57
C GLU A 181 -63.05 10.08 19.77
N THR A 182 -62.29 11.00 19.15
CA THR A 182 -62.81 12.19 18.44
C THR A 182 -61.77 12.78 17.47
N SER A 183 -62.05 12.66 16.15
CA SER A 183 -62.06 13.69 15.07
C SER A 183 -61.00 14.82 15.08
N ALA A 184 -60.38 15.30 13.98
CA ALA A 184 -60.78 15.34 12.58
C ALA A 184 -59.70 16.02 11.69
N ILE A 185 -59.74 15.71 10.38
CA ILE A 185 -59.51 16.58 9.20
C ILE A 185 -58.09 16.74 8.61
N ASP A 186 -58.02 16.28 7.35
CA ASP A 186 -57.04 16.52 6.29
C ASP A 186 -56.91 17.99 5.87
N THR A 187 -55.70 18.39 5.45
CA THR A 187 -55.52 19.18 4.22
C THR A 187 -54.12 18.96 3.64
N VAL A 188 -54.11 18.59 2.35
CA VAL A 188 -52.95 18.57 1.45
C VAL A 188 -52.94 19.93 0.74
N ASP A 189 -51.81 20.64 0.71
CA ASP A 189 -51.44 21.39 -0.49
C ASP A 189 -49.92 21.66 -0.62
N SER A 190 -49.40 21.11 -1.72
CA SER A 190 -48.31 21.49 -2.61
C SER A 190 -47.47 22.73 -2.29
N LEU A 191 -46.14 22.62 -2.44
CA LEU A 191 -45.31 23.51 -3.27
C LEU A 191 -43.88 22.97 -3.47
N HIS A 192 -43.30 23.38 -4.59
CA HIS A 192 -42.22 22.76 -5.36
C HIS A 192 -40.81 23.32 -5.06
N LEU A 193 -39.79 22.46 -5.33
CA LEU A 193 -38.38 22.73 -5.74
C LEU A 193 -37.34 23.16 -4.67
N PRO A 194 -36.01 23.01 -4.88
CA PRO A 194 -35.24 22.15 -5.79
C PRO A 194 -34.08 21.38 -5.11
N VAL A 195 -33.43 20.51 -5.90
CA VAL A 195 -32.11 19.91 -5.65
C VAL A 195 -31.03 21.00 -5.53
N SER A 196 -30.25 20.99 -4.44
CA SER A 196 -28.91 21.59 -4.38
C SER A 196 -28.04 20.87 -3.36
N SER A 197 -26.77 20.75 -3.73
CA SER A 197 -25.59 20.27 -3.02
C SER A 197 -25.49 20.61 -1.52
N HIS A 198 -25.14 19.62 -0.71
CA HIS A 198 -24.62 19.82 0.64
C HIS A 198 -23.22 19.22 0.79
N GLN A 199 -22.22 20.11 0.74
CA GLN A 199 -21.00 20.01 1.53
C GLN A 199 -21.17 20.94 2.75
N THR A 200 -20.59 20.49 3.87
CA THR A 200 -20.11 21.26 5.04
C THR A 200 -21.12 22.09 5.85
N SER A 201 -21.46 21.61 7.06
CA SER A 201 -21.39 22.34 8.34
C SER A 201 -22.28 21.65 9.39
N THR A 202 -21.67 20.88 10.29
CA THR A 202 -22.24 20.55 11.61
C THR A 202 -21.15 20.60 12.69
N ASP A 203 -20.44 21.73 12.74
CA ASP A 203 -19.75 22.20 13.94
C ASP A 203 -20.46 23.48 14.40
N SER A 204 -21.53 23.33 15.18
CA SER A 204 -22.08 24.36 16.09
C SER A 204 -23.44 23.94 16.67
N LEU A 205 -23.50 22.86 17.47
CA LEU A 205 -24.61 22.66 18.43
C LEU A 205 -24.14 21.94 19.72
N ILE A 206 -22.89 22.17 20.14
CA ILE A 206 -22.41 21.80 21.48
C ILE A 206 -21.75 23.02 22.11
N ALA A 207 -22.54 24.07 22.33
CA ALA A 207 -22.12 25.26 23.08
C ALA A 207 -23.35 26.05 23.58
N GLN A 208 -24.26 25.40 24.31
CA GLN A 208 -25.25 26.07 25.15
C GLN A 208 -25.91 25.00 26.04
N ASP A 209 -25.28 24.75 27.19
CA ASP A 209 -25.94 24.37 28.46
C ASP A 209 -24.90 24.03 29.54
N VAL A 210 -23.94 24.94 29.74
CA VAL A 210 -23.09 24.97 30.94
C VAL A 210 -23.08 26.40 31.48
N ALA A 211 -24.21 26.81 32.04
CA ALA A 211 -24.28 27.97 32.91
C ALA A 211 -25.54 27.85 33.76
N LEU A 212 -25.45 27.18 34.90
CA LEU A 212 -26.20 27.41 36.14
C LEU A 212 -25.85 26.28 37.10
N LEU A 213 -24.91 26.52 38.02
CA LEU A 213 -24.77 25.89 39.34
C LEU A 213 -23.52 26.48 40.02
N VAL A 214 -23.66 27.68 40.58
CA VAL A 214 -22.70 28.25 41.53
C VAL A 214 -23.15 27.79 42.94
N PRO A 215 -22.25 27.30 43.81
CA PRO A 215 -22.62 26.86 45.15
C PRO A 215 -22.76 28.05 46.12
N PRO A 216 -23.75 28.05 47.05
CA PRO A 216 -23.75 29.02 48.14
C PRO A 216 -22.94 28.52 49.35
N VAL A 217 -22.17 29.44 49.94
CA VAL A 217 -21.36 29.34 51.17
C VAL A 217 -22.27 29.50 52.42
N PRO A 218 -21.93 28.95 53.61
CA PRO A 218 -22.92 28.56 54.62
C PRO A 218 -23.23 29.66 55.65
N ASN A 219 -24.44 29.63 56.24
CA ASN A 219 -24.74 30.32 57.51
C ASN A 219 -25.80 29.57 58.35
N THR A 220 -25.34 29.09 59.51
CA THR A 220 -25.95 29.02 60.86
C THR A 220 -27.40 28.55 61.12
N SER A 221 -27.46 27.42 61.86
CA SER A 221 -28.27 27.09 63.07
C SER A 221 -29.79 26.88 63.02
N ALA A 222 -30.25 25.61 63.17
CA ALA A 222 -31.17 25.10 64.22
C ALA A 222 -31.49 23.58 64.01
N PRO A 223 -31.85 22.80 65.06
CA PRO A 223 -31.64 21.35 65.12
C PRO A 223 -32.88 20.49 64.77
N PHE A 224 -32.63 19.27 64.26
CA PHE A 224 -33.61 18.17 64.15
C PHE A 224 -33.03 16.87 64.76
N PRO A 225 -33.90 15.94 65.25
CA PRO A 225 -33.59 14.98 66.32
C PRO A 225 -32.82 13.72 65.84
N PRO A 226 -32.21 12.94 66.75
CA PRO A 226 -31.34 11.84 66.38
C PRO A 226 -32.16 10.62 65.94
N THR A 227 -31.88 10.11 64.74
CA THR A 227 -32.31 8.76 64.32
C THR A 227 -31.08 7.85 64.25
N ALA A 228 -31.27 6.64 64.78
CA ALA A 228 -30.27 5.64 65.13
C ALA A 228 -29.32 5.25 63.99
N PRO A 229 -28.11 4.73 64.30
CA PRO A 229 -27.18 4.26 63.28
C PRO A 229 -27.80 3.11 62.51
N TYR A 230 -28.06 3.34 61.22
CA TYR A 230 -28.44 2.32 60.26
C TYR A 230 -27.18 1.49 59.96
N THR A 231 -26.97 0.41 60.71
CA THR A 231 -26.03 -0.65 60.32
C THR A 231 -26.60 -1.32 59.07
N LYS A 232 -25.98 -1.08 57.90
CA LYS A 232 -26.23 -1.86 56.69
C LYS A 232 -25.98 -3.36 57.01
N PRO A 233 -26.89 -4.27 56.66
CA PRO A 233 -26.63 -5.70 56.77
C PRO A 233 -25.44 -6.09 55.88
N LEU A 234 -24.69 -7.10 56.30
CA LEU A 234 -23.73 -7.81 55.46
C LEU A 234 -24.50 -8.55 54.36
N ASP A 235 -24.63 -7.94 53.18
CA ASP A 235 -25.34 -8.53 52.03
C ASP A 235 -24.53 -9.70 51.45
N GLN A 236 -25.11 -10.90 51.54
CA GLN A 236 -24.80 -12.00 50.66
C GLN A 236 -25.34 -11.63 49.25
N GLU A 237 -24.55 -11.88 48.21
CA GLU A 237 -24.70 -11.40 46.82
C GLU A 237 -26.12 -11.61 46.22
N ALA A 238 -27.01 -10.63 46.37
CA ALA A 238 -28.42 -10.73 45.99
C ALA A 238 -28.70 -10.81 44.47
N TRP A 239 -27.70 -10.53 43.63
CA TRP A 239 -27.80 -10.62 42.17
C TRP A 239 -27.33 -11.98 41.60
N GLN A 240 -26.54 -12.74 42.37
CA GLN A 240 -26.08 -14.07 41.98
C GLN A 240 -27.10 -15.14 42.36
N GLY A 241 -27.34 -16.07 41.44
CA GLY A 241 -28.22 -17.21 41.66
C GLY A 241 -27.65 -18.16 42.71
N SER A 242 -28.41 -18.42 43.78
CA SER A 242 -28.01 -19.34 44.85
C SER A 242 -27.97 -20.82 44.42
N GLN A 243 -28.46 -21.13 43.21
CA GLN A 243 -28.45 -22.45 42.59
C GLN A 243 -27.97 -22.31 41.14
N PRO A 244 -27.26 -23.32 40.59
CA PRO A 244 -26.87 -23.32 39.19
C PRO A 244 -28.08 -23.19 38.24
N ALA A 245 -27.90 -22.45 37.16
CA ALA A 245 -28.89 -22.27 36.10
C ALA A 245 -29.35 -23.63 35.55
N LYS A 246 -30.66 -23.74 35.27
CA LYS A 246 -31.25 -24.91 34.61
C LYS A 246 -31.48 -24.54 33.15
N LEU A 247 -30.74 -25.18 32.25
CA LEU A 247 -30.83 -24.94 30.82
C LEU A 247 -31.82 -25.93 30.18
N SER A 248 -32.57 -25.47 29.19
CA SER A 248 -33.31 -26.33 28.26
C SER A 248 -32.36 -27.10 27.33
N ASP A 249 -32.84 -28.11 26.61
CA ASP A 249 -32.00 -28.89 25.68
C ASP A 249 -31.35 -27.99 24.60
N LYS A 250 -32.11 -27.01 24.06
CA LYS A 250 -31.59 -26.06 23.08
C LYS A 250 -30.54 -25.12 23.67
N GLU A 251 -30.72 -24.68 24.90
CA GLU A 251 -29.75 -23.84 25.60
C GLU A 251 -28.47 -24.61 25.93
N HIS A 252 -28.57 -25.91 26.23
CA HIS A 252 -27.40 -26.77 26.38
C HIS A 252 -26.57 -26.83 25.09
N ASP A 253 -27.19 -27.01 23.93
CA ASP A 253 -26.47 -27.03 22.64
C ASP A 253 -25.73 -25.71 22.38
N LEU A 254 -26.39 -24.58 22.64
CA LEU A 254 -25.79 -23.25 22.48
C LEU A 254 -24.66 -23.01 23.48
N PHE A 255 -24.86 -23.37 24.74
CA PHE A 255 -23.86 -23.24 25.80
C PHE A 255 -22.64 -24.13 25.51
N GLU A 256 -22.84 -25.38 25.09
CA GLU A 256 -21.77 -26.30 24.69
C GLU A 256 -20.99 -25.76 23.49
N ASN A 257 -21.68 -25.24 22.47
CA ASN A 257 -21.02 -24.62 21.31
C ASN A 257 -20.14 -23.42 21.73
N PHE A 258 -20.57 -22.61 22.70
CA PHE A 258 -19.72 -21.56 23.24
C PHE A 258 -18.48 -22.11 23.94
N VAL A 259 -18.67 -23.03 24.88
CA VAL A 259 -17.59 -23.60 25.71
C VAL A 259 -16.53 -24.29 24.85
N ILE A 260 -16.95 -25.05 23.84
CA ILE A 260 -16.04 -25.85 23.00
C ILE A 260 -15.41 -25.03 21.88
N LYS A 261 -16.16 -24.12 21.23
CA LYS A 261 -15.71 -23.45 20.00
C LYS A 261 -15.45 -21.96 20.18
N LEU A 262 -16.45 -21.20 20.62
CA LEU A 262 -16.36 -19.73 20.63
C LEU A 262 -15.42 -19.18 21.70
N SER A 263 -15.34 -19.86 22.84
CA SER A 263 -14.39 -19.52 23.90
C SER A 263 -12.96 -19.44 23.37
N ALA A 264 -12.57 -20.31 22.42
CA ALA A 264 -11.25 -20.31 21.81
C ALA A 264 -10.94 -19.04 20.99
N TRP A 265 -11.96 -18.36 20.45
CA TRP A 265 -11.77 -17.09 19.73
C TRP A 265 -11.32 -15.98 20.69
N ILE A 266 -11.88 -16.00 21.90
CA ILE A 266 -11.58 -15.06 22.97
C ILE A 266 -10.28 -15.44 23.68
N ASP A 267 -10.05 -16.73 23.91
CA ASP A 267 -8.89 -17.28 24.63
C ASP A 267 -7.64 -17.47 23.74
N LEU A 268 -7.65 -17.07 22.46
CA LEU A 268 -6.57 -17.36 21.51
C LEU A 268 -5.15 -17.08 22.05
N TYR A 269 -4.98 -16.01 22.82
CA TYR A 269 -3.70 -15.62 23.44
C TYR A 269 -3.64 -15.86 24.96
N ASP A 270 -4.66 -16.50 25.54
CA ASP A 270 -4.72 -16.81 26.96
C ASP A 270 -4.36 -18.28 27.20
N PRO A 271 -3.17 -18.59 27.74
CA PRO A 271 -2.79 -19.97 28.04
C PRO A 271 -3.64 -20.60 29.14
N LYS A 272 -4.33 -19.80 29.97
CA LYS A 272 -5.20 -20.30 31.05
C LYS A 272 -6.64 -20.54 30.60
N ARG A 273 -7.00 -20.11 29.38
CA ARG A 273 -8.32 -20.32 28.76
C ARG A 273 -9.49 -19.95 29.66
N TYR A 274 -9.48 -18.73 30.20
CA TYR A 274 -10.49 -18.30 31.17
C TYR A 274 -11.91 -18.31 30.58
N PHE A 275 -12.11 -18.01 29.29
CA PHE A 275 -13.43 -18.05 28.67
C PHE A 275 -13.95 -19.48 28.42
N ALA A 276 -13.05 -20.45 28.26
CA ALA A 276 -13.42 -21.86 28.13
C ALA A 276 -13.60 -22.55 29.49
N ILE A 277 -12.93 -22.07 30.54
CA ILE A 277 -12.87 -22.75 31.85
C ILE A 277 -13.65 -21.99 32.92
N LEU A 278 -13.29 -20.74 33.21
CA LEU A 278 -13.85 -20.00 34.36
C LEU A 278 -15.21 -19.36 34.04
N VAL A 279 -15.30 -18.65 32.91
CA VAL A 279 -16.51 -17.90 32.51
C VAL A 279 -17.77 -18.79 32.45
N PRO A 280 -17.73 -20.03 31.94
CA PRO A 280 -18.90 -20.91 31.95
C PRO A 280 -19.39 -21.23 33.37
N HIS A 281 -18.47 -21.37 34.34
CA HIS A 281 -18.85 -21.59 35.74
C HIS A 281 -19.47 -20.33 36.37
N LEU A 282 -18.98 -19.15 36.04
CA LEU A 282 -19.59 -17.88 36.47
C LEU A 282 -21.00 -17.74 35.88
N ALA A 283 -21.17 -18.07 34.60
CA ALA A 283 -22.46 -18.01 33.91
C ALA A 283 -23.53 -18.90 34.55
N MET A 284 -23.16 -20.02 35.17
CA MET A 284 -24.12 -20.86 35.89
C MET A 284 -24.80 -20.13 37.06
N HIS A 285 -24.24 -19.03 37.54
CA HIS A 285 -24.77 -18.25 38.66
C HIS A 285 -25.18 -16.82 38.28
N ASP A 286 -24.98 -16.40 37.02
CA ASP A 286 -25.31 -15.06 36.52
C ASP A 286 -26.14 -15.17 35.23
N ALA A 287 -27.42 -14.81 35.32
CA ALA A 287 -28.36 -14.95 34.20
C ALA A 287 -27.99 -14.04 33.02
N GLY A 288 -27.42 -12.85 33.27
CA GLY A 288 -26.96 -11.95 32.22
C GLY A 288 -25.82 -12.55 31.41
N LEU A 289 -24.80 -13.07 32.09
CA LEU A 289 -23.65 -13.71 31.46
C LEU A 289 -24.05 -14.98 30.71
N MET A 290 -24.96 -15.78 31.28
CA MET A 290 -25.52 -16.94 30.57
C MET A 290 -26.22 -16.52 29.28
N ASN A 291 -27.11 -15.53 29.35
CA ASN A 291 -27.80 -15.03 28.17
C ASN A 291 -26.83 -14.42 27.14
N ALA A 292 -25.76 -13.75 27.56
CA ALA A 292 -24.73 -13.23 26.66
C ALA A 292 -24.03 -14.36 25.89
N ILE A 293 -23.70 -15.45 26.59
CA ILE A 293 -23.10 -16.66 26.01
C ILE A 293 -24.04 -17.28 24.97
N LEU A 294 -25.31 -17.47 25.33
CA LEU A 294 -26.33 -18.05 24.46
C LEU A 294 -26.57 -17.16 23.22
N ALA A 295 -26.61 -15.83 23.40
CA ALA A 295 -26.76 -14.87 22.32
C ALA A 295 -25.62 -14.97 21.30
N LEU A 296 -24.36 -14.94 21.77
CA LEU A 296 -23.19 -15.06 20.90
C LEU A 296 -23.16 -16.39 20.14
N SER A 297 -23.51 -17.48 20.83
CA SER A 297 -23.57 -18.83 20.25
C SER A 297 -24.63 -18.94 19.16
N ALA A 298 -25.85 -18.50 19.45
CA ALA A 298 -26.94 -18.48 18.47
C ALA A 298 -26.58 -17.60 17.27
N ARG A 299 -25.93 -16.45 17.51
CA ARG A 299 -25.51 -15.57 16.42
C ARG A 299 -24.47 -16.22 15.51
N GLN A 300 -23.45 -16.87 16.07
CA GLN A 300 -22.44 -17.55 15.26
C GLN A 300 -23.05 -18.68 14.42
N LEU A 301 -23.96 -19.47 14.99
CA LEU A 301 -24.68 -20.49 14.23
C LEU A 301 -25.54 -19.87 13.11
N SER A 302 -26.15 -18.70 13.36
CA SER A 302 -27.01 -18.03 12.39
C SER A 302 -26.30 -17.58 11.10
N ILE A 303 -24.99 -17.35 11.17
CA ILE A 303 -24.16 -16.96 10.02
C ILE A 303 -23.38 -18.15 9.43
N ASN A 304 -23.47 -19.32 10.06
CA ASN A 304 -22.80 -20.52 9.59
C ASN A 304 -23.60 -21.15 8.44
N ILE A 305 -22.99 -21.17 7.25
CA ILE A 305 -23.59 -21.70 6.02
C ILE A 305 -23.95 -23.18 6.15
N ASN A 306 -23.27 -23.93 7.01
CA ASN A 306 -23.47 -25.36 7.23
C ASN A 306 -24.44 -25.68 8.39
N ALA A 307 -25.02 -24.68 9.05
CA ALA A 307 -25.98 -24.87 10.13
C ALA A 307 -27.37 -25.27 9.59
N THR A 308 -28.21 -25.86 10.45
CA THR A 308 -29.60 -26.20 10.08
C THR A 308 -30.48 -24.95 9.95
N GLU A 309 -31.61 -25.03 9.23
CA GLU A 309 -32.54 -23.90 9.08
C GLU A 309 -33.00 -23.32 10.42
N GLU A 310 -33.20 -24.18 11.44
CA GLU A 310 -33.57 -23.76 12.79
C GLU A 310 -32.42 -23.04 13.52
N GLN A 311 -31.17 -23.50 13.33
CA GLN A 311 -29.98 -22.84 13.86
C GLN A 311 -29.66 -21.52 13.12
N GLN A 312 -30.23 -21.32 11.94
CA GLN A 312 -30.10 -20.11 11.15
C GLN A 312 -31.06 -18.98 11.56
N ASP A 313 -31.98 -19.23 12.49
CA ASP A 313 -32.90 -18.20 12.98
C ASP A 313 -32.18 -17.13 13.82
N ARG A 314 -31.99 -15.96 13.21
CA ARG A 314 -31.37 -14.79 13.84
C ARG A 314 -32.15 -14.25 15.04
N ASN A 315 -33.46 -14.53 15.15
CA ASN A 315 -34.28 -14.00 16.24
C ASN A 315 -33.91 -14.60 17.60
N ILE A 316 -33.40 -15.84 17.61
CA ILE A 316 -32.98 -16.53 18.84
C ILE A 316 -31.84 -15.77 19.51
N GLY A 317 -30.81 -15.41 18.75
CA GLY A 317 -29.68 -14.63 19.27
C GLY A 317 -30.10 -13.24 19.75
N LEU A 318 -31.01 -12.59 19.00
CA LEU A 318 -31.53 -11.27 19.35
C LEU A 318 -32.34 -11.27 20.65
N GLN A 319 -33.11 -12.34 20.91
CA GLN A 319 -33.85 -12.50 22.16
C GLN A 319 -32.91 -12.52 23.36
N TYR A 320 -31.93 -13.45 23.37
CA TYR A 320 -30.97 -13.56 24.47
C TYR A 320 -30.11 -12.30 24.63
N TYR A 321 -29.80 -11.61 23.53
CA TYR A 321 -29.13 -10.32 23.56
C TYR A 321 -29.95 -9.29 24.36
N TYR A 322 -31.24 -9.10 24.06
CA TYR A 322 -32.07 -8.15 24.80
C TYR A 322 -32.32 -8.57 26.25
N GLU A 323 -32.49 -9.85 26.53
CA GLU A 323 -32.59 -10.37 27.90
C GLU A 323 -31.32 -10.07 28.70
N THR A 324 -30.15 -10.16 28.07
CA THR A 324 -28.86 -9.76 28.65
C THR A 324 -28.85 -8.28 29.02
N LEU A 325 -29.23 -7.40 28.09
CA LEU A 325 -29.26 -5.95 28.35
C LEU A 325 -30.23 -5.60 29.48
N HIS A 326 -31.40 -6.25 29.51
CA HIS A 326 -32.39 -6.06 30.56
C HIS A 326 -31.87 -6.50 31.94
N TYR A 327 -31.20 -7.66 32.01
CA TYR A 327 -30.58 -8.13 33.24
C TYR A 327 -29.50 -7.18 33.72
N VAL A 328 -28.57 -6.79 32.84
CA VAL A 328 -27.49 -5.84 33.17
C VAL A 328 -28.08 -4.53 33.68
N GLN A 329 -29.13 -4.01 33.04
CA GLN A 329 -29.80 -2.78 33.47
C GLN A 329 -30.30 -2.88 34.93
N GLN A 330 -30.84 -4.04 35.34
CA GLN A 330 -31.32 -4.27 36.70
C GLN A 330 -30.18 -4.51 37.69
N ALA A 331 -29.20 -5.34 37.30
CA ALA A 331 -28.09 -5.74 38.16
C ALA A 331 -27.11 -4.58 38.45
N MET A 332 -27.04 -3.59 37.56
CA MET A 332 -26.23 -2.39 37.73
C MET A 332 -26.61 -1.51 38.93
N HIS A 333 -27.78 -1.74 39.56
CA HIS A 333 -28.16 -1.08 40.81
C HIS A 333 -27.39 -1.60 42.04
N TYR A 334 -26.69 -2.74 41.91
CA TYR A 334 -25.87 -3.29 42.98
C TYR A 334 -24.41 -2.87 42.80
N ASP A 335 -23.86 -2.14 43.78
CA ASP A 335 -22.45 -1.69 43.75
C ASP A 335 -21.48 -2.86 43.54
N SER A 336 -21.77 -4.03 44.14
CA SER A 336 -20.94 -5.24 44.00
C SER A 336 -20.93 -5.82 42.57
N TYR A 337 -22.00 -5.63 41.79
CA TYR A 337 -22.06 -6.08 40.40
C TYR A 337 -21.19 -5.20 39.48
N THR A 338 -21.11 -3.90 39.74
CA THR A 338 -20.38 -2.93 38.89
C THR A 338 -18.88 -3.20 38.77
N VAL A 339 -18.31 -3.93 39.73
CA VAL A 339 -16.89 -4.33 39.77
C VAL A 339 -16.69 -5.84 39.60
N SER A 340 -17.76 -6.56 39.25
CA SER A 340 -17.77 -8.01 39.16
C SER A 340 -17.05 -8.53 37.91
N PRO A 341 -16.40 -9.72 37.98
CA PRO A 341 -15.88 -10.40 36.80
C PRO A 341 -16.98 -10.78 35.79
N GLU A 342 -18.19 -11.06 36.26
CA GLU A 342 -19.37 -11.41 35.46
C GLU A 342 -19.75 -10.27 34.52
N LEU A 343 -19.80 -9.04 35.03
CA LEU A 343 -20.08 -7.85 34.21
C LEU A 343 -19.02 -7.64 33.13
N LEU A 344 -17.74 -7.78 33.48
CA LEU A 344 -16.64 -7.60 32.53
C LEU A 344 -16.68 -8.66 31.41
N ALA A 345 -16.93 -9.92 31.76
CA ALA A 345 -17.08 -11.00 30.78
C ALA A 345 -18.32 -10.80 29.90
N THR A 346 -19.45 -10.40 30.51
CA THR A 346 -20.70 -10.09 29.82
C THR A 346 -20.50 -8.99 28.78
N ALA A 347 -19.88 -7.87 29.19
CA ALA A 347 -19.63 -6.73 28.30
C ALA A 347 -18.75 -7.10 27.08
N LEU A 348 -17.72 -7.93 27.27
CA LEU A 348 -16.86 -8.39 26.18
C LEU A 348 -17.58 -9.38 25.24
N ILE A 349 -18.41 -10.28 25.77
CA ILE A 349 -19.16 -11.24 24.96
C ILE A 349 -20.20 -10.50 24.12
N ILE A 350 -20.88 -9.50 24.68
CA ILE A 350 -21.81 -8.65 23.96
C ILE A 350 -21.09 -7.87 22.84
N SER A 351 -19.93 -7.24 23.11
CA SER A 351 -19.20 -6.54 22.04
C SER A 351 -18.78 -7.51 20.92
N THR A 352 -18.45 -8.75 21.26
CA THR A 352 -18.18 -9.82 20.28
C THR A 352 -19.41 -10.13 19.43
N TYR A 353 -20.59 -10.25 20.06
CA TYR A 353 -21.85 -10.49 19.38
C TYR A 353 -22.14 -9.37 18.37
N GLU A 354 -21.99 -8.12 18.78
CA GLU A 354 -22.34 -6.98 17.93
C GLU A 354 -21.39 -6.78 16.77
N MET A 355 -20.10 -7.10 16.93
CA MET A 355 -19.18 -7.08 15.78
C MET A 355 -19.50 -8.18 14.77
N LEU A 356 -20.15 -9.28 15.17
CA LEU A 356 -20.71 -10.27 14.23
C LEU A 356 -22.06 -9.82 13.63
N ASP A 357 -22.68 -8.78 14.17
CA ASP A 357 -23.96 -8.22 13.73
C ASP A 357 -23.79 -6.84 13.06
N ASP A 358 -23.19 -6.88 11.87
CA ASP A 358 -22.80 -5.73 11.02
C ASP A 358 -23.96 -4.76 10.65
N PHE A 359 -25.22 -5.09 10.99
CA PHE A 359 -26.40 -4.26 10.71
C PHE A 359 -26.59 -3.09 11.69
N ARG A 360 -25.94 -3.11 12.86
CA ARG A 360 -26.08 -2.05 13.87
C ARG A 360 -24.74 -1.32 14.04
N SER A 361 -24.69 -0.02 13.76
CA SER A 361 -23.55 0.85 14.09
C SER A 361 -23.28 1.01 15.60
N GLY A 362 -23.96 0.23 16.45
CA GLY A 362 -23.86 0.24 17.91
C GLY A 362 -22.61 -0.42 18.48
N TRP A 363 -21.96 -1.33 17.72
CA TRP A 363 -20.78 -2.06 18.19
C TRP A 363 -19.65 -1.12 18.67
N GLU A 364 -19.46 0.04 18.03
CA GLU A 364 -18.43 1.01 18.42
C GLU A 364 -18.74 1.66 19.78
N ARG A 365 -20.02 1.87 20.08
CA ARG A 365 -20.48 2.48 21.33
C ARG A 365 -20.25 1.54 22.51
N HIS A 366 -20.59 0.27 22.36
CA HIS A 366 -20.34 -0.73 23.40
C HIS A 366 -18.86 -1.05 23.57
N LEU A 367 -18.07 -1.10 22.49
CA LEU A 367 -16.63 -1.25 22.58
C LEU A 367 -15.97 -0.09 23.38
N LYS A 368 -16.43 1.14 23.16
CA LYS A 368 -16.08 2.31 23.98
C LYS A 368 -16.59 2.18 25.43
N GLY A 369 -17.76 1.59 25.64
CA GLY A 369 -18.26 1.25 26.97
C GLY A 369 -17.33 0.32 27.75
N VAL A 370 -16.89 -0.77 27.13
CA VAL A 370 -15.94 -1.74 27.71
C VAL A 370 -14.61 -1.05 28.05
N PHE A 371 -14.14 -0.11 27.22
CA PHE A 371 -12.98 0.73 27.53
C PHE A 371 -13.17 1.53 28.83
N TRP A 372 -14.29 2.23 28.97
CA TRP A 372 -14.54 3.09 30.13
C TRP A 372 -14.67 2.30 31.44
N ILE A 373 -15.28 1.10 31.41
CA ILE A 373 -15.35 0.21 32.57
C ILE A 373 -13.95 -0.28 32.96
N GLN A 374 -13.15 -0.71 31.98
CA GLN A 374 -11.78 -1.14 32.26
C GLN A 374 -10.92 0.00 32.80
N ARG A 375 -11.04 1.20 32.23
CA ARG A 375 -10.31 2.39 32.68
C ARG A 375 -10.70 2.79 34.10
N SER A 376 -11.99 2.78 34.45
CA SER A 376 -12.46 3.16 35.80
C SER A 376 -11.96 2.20 36.88
N GLN A 377 -11.74 0.93 36.53
CA GLN A 377 -11.21 -0.10 37.41
C GLN A 377 -9.69 -0.34 37.26
N VAL A 378 -9.01 0.48 36.45
CA VAL A 378 -7.56 0.39 36.18
C VAL A 378 -7.15 -1.02 35.69
N ILE A 379 -7.97 -1.60 34.80
CA ILE A 379 -7.72 -2.89 34.17
C ILE A 379 -6.82 -2.69 32.94
N HIS A 380 -5.72 -3.43 32.88
CA HIS A 380 -4.71 -3.36 31.82
C HIS A 380 -4.05 -4.74 31.56
N GLY A 381 -3.12 -4.78 30.61
CA GLY A 381 -2.49 -6.01 30.12
C GLY A 381 -1.67 -6.82 31.13
N ASP A 382 -1.44 -6.28 32.33
CA ASP A 382 -0.69 -6.90 33.43
C ASP A 382 -1.56 -7.10 34.70
N SER A 383 -2.89 -6.89 34.61
CA SER A 383 -3.77 -7.00 35.79
C SER A 383 -3.92 -8.43 36.34
N GLY A 384 -3.38 -9.45 35.67
CA GLY A 384 -3.52 -10.85 36.04
C GLY A 384 -4.96 -11.38 35.89
N GLY A 385 -5.10 -12.69 36.06
CA GLY A 385 -6.41 -13.34 36.13
C GLY A 385 -7.28 -13.16 34.88
N LEU A 386 -8.60 -13.23 35.09
CA LEU A 386 -9.61 -12.96 34.07
C LEU A 386 -9.56 -11.51 33.57
N LYS A 387 -9.20 -10.55 34.42
CA LYS A 387 -9.11 -9.12 34.07
C LYS A 387 -8.10 -8.88 32.93
N GLN A 388 -6.92 -9.50 33.02
CA GLN A 388 -5.92 -9.45 31.95
C GLN A 388 -6.38 -10.14 30.67
N ALA A 389 -7.03 -11.31 30.77
CA ALA A 389 -7.55 -12.02 29.60
C ALA A 389 -8.61 -11.18 28.85
N ILE A 390 -9.52 -10.55 29.59
CA ILE A 390 -10.52 -9.62 29.05
C ILE A 390 -9.84 -8.45 28.35
N TRP A 391 -8.84 -7.84 28.96
CA TRP A 391 -8.15 -6.69 28.39
C TRP A 391 -7.46 -7.01 27.06
N TRP A 392 -6.73 -8.14 26.98
CA TRP A 392 -6.07 -8.54 25.74
C TRP A 392 -7.08 -8.96 24.65
N ALA A 393 -8.18 -9.62 25.03
CA ALA A 393 -9.24 -9.94 24.08
C ALA A 393 -9.92 -8.67 23.56
N TRP A 394 -10.26 -7.73 24.43
CA TRP A 394 -10.84 -6.43 24.05
C TRP A 394 -9.90 -5.61 23.17
N LEU A 395 -8.59 -5.53 23.50
CA LEU A 395 -7.63 -4.77 22.70
C LEU A 395 -7.57 -5.29 21.25
N ARG A 396 -7.69 -6.61 21.04
CA ARG A 396 -7.78 -7.17 19.67
C ARG A 396 -9.01 -6.68 18.91
N GLN A 397 -10.15 -6.54 19.59
CA GLN A 397 -11.37 -5.98 18.99
C GLN A 397 -11.17 -4.51 18.64
N ASP A 398 -10.60 -3.72 19.56
CA ASP A 398 -10.37 -2.29 19.34
C ASP A 398 -9.32 -2.01 18.28
N ILE A 399 -8.25 -2.80 18.19
CA ILE A 399 -7.26 -2.72 17.12
C ILE A 399 -7.94 -2.82 15.74
N TRP A 400 -8.79 -3.83 15.54
CA TRP A 400 -9.46 -4.04 14.26
C TRP A 400 -10.48 -2.94 13.96
N ALA A 401 -11.27 -2.56 14.97
CA ALA A 401 -12.19 -1.43 14.87
C ALA A 401 -11.48 -0.12 14.52
N ALA A 402 -10.40 0.21 15.23
CA ALA A 402 -9.63 1.42 15.03
C ALA A 402 -9.01 1.47 13.64
N PHE A 403 -8.48 0.34 13.17
CA PHE A 403 -7.96 0.20 11.82
C PHE A 403 -9.05 0.46 10.76
N ARG A 404 -10.23 -0.16 10.91
CA ARG A 404 -11.34 0.00 9.95
C ARG A 404 -11.87 1.42 9.90
N GLU A 405 -12.06 2.04 11.06
CA GLU A 405 -12.58 3.41 11.20
C GLU A 405 -11.49 4.48 11.07
N ARG A 406 -10.24 4.09 10.80
CA ARG A 406 -9.06 4.98 10.66
C ARG A 406 -8.82 5.92 11.85
N ARG A 407 -9.18 5.48 13.04
CA ARG A 407 -8.97 6.21 14.31
C ARG A 407 -7.81 5.60 15.10
N LYS A 408 -7.38 6.30 16.15
CA LYS A 408 -6.50 5.70 17.16
C LYS A 408 -7.22 4.63 17.99
N THR A 409 -6.42 3.69 18.46
CA THR A 409 -6.81 2.71 19.48
C THR A 409 -7.08 3.41 20.81
N LEU A 410 -8.09 2.92 21.51
CA LEU A 410 -8.45 3.34 22.85
C LEU A 410 -7.51 2.60 23.79
N SER A 411 -6.32 3.10 24.10
CA SER A 411 -5.45 2.44 25.10
C SER A 411 -4.64 3.45 25.87
N PHE A 412 -4.67 3.34 27.20
CA PHE A 412 -3.97 4.23 28.13
C PHE A 412 -2.74 3.59 28.78
N TRP A 413 -2.51 2.31 28.53
CA TRP A 413 -1.48 1.54 29.20
C TRP A 413 -0.26 1.30 28.30
N THR A 414 0.91 1.35 28.92
CA THR A 414 2.20 1.06 28.29
C THR A 414 2.86 -0.11 29.02
N PRO A 415 3.25 -1.18 28.32
CA PRO A 415 3.95 -2.30 28.94
C PRO A 415 5.29 -1.88 29.53
N ALA A 416 5.52 -2.23 30.80
CA ALA A 416 6.78 -1.94 31.49
C ALA A 416 7.66 -3.19 31.68
N LYS A 417 7.07 -4.38 31.63
CA LYS A 417 7.79 -5.65 31.81
C LYS A 417 8.86 -5.83 30.70
N PRO A 418 10.12 -6.15 31.04
CA PRO A 418 11.18 -6.42 30.05
C PRO A 418 11.03 -7.82 29.43
N TYR A 419 11.54 -8.01 28.21
CA TYR A 419 11.42 -9.29 27.47
C TYR A 419 12.06 -10.47 28.19
N THR A 420 13.12 -10.24 28.98
CA THR A 420 13.81 -11.29 29.77
C THR A 420 12.92 -11.96 30.81
N ASP A 421 11.89 -11.25 31.27
CA ASP A 421 11.03 -11.70 32.36
C ASP A 421 9.68 -12.21 31.82
N MET A 422 9.47 -12.17 30.50
CA MET A 422 8.24 -12.59 29.85
C MET A 422 8.23 -14.09 29.54
N THR A 423 7.05 -14.68 29.68
CA THR A 423 6.72 -15.98 29.08
C THR A 423 6.47 -15.85 27.58
N SER A 424 6.54 -16.94 26.83
CA SER A 424 6.28 -16.94 25.38
C SER A 424 4.89 -16.41 25.01
N TYR A 425 3.87 -16.65 25.85
CA TYR A 425 2.53 -16.09 25.64
C TYR A 425 2.46 -14.58 25.93
N GLU A 426 3.24 -14.06 26.87
CA GLU A 426 3.35 -12.60 27.11
C GLU A 426 4.11 -11.92 25.97
N VAL A 427 5.12 -12.58 25.38
CA VAL A 427 5.75 -12.12 24.13
C VAL A 427 4.74 -12.16 22.98
N ALA A 428 3.90 -13.19 22.90
CA ALA A 428 2.85 -13.32 21.89
C ALA A 428 1.78 -12.23 22.00
N THR A 429 1.42 -11.76 23.20
CA THR A 429 0.49 -10.62 23.37
C THR A 429 1.17 -9.27 23.19
N ARG A 430 2.48 -9.16 23.48
CA ARG A 430 3.24 -7.91 23.28
C ARG A 430 3.13 -7.37 21.85
N ILE A 431 3.10 -8.24 20.84
CA ILE A 431 2.95 -7.81 19.44
C ILE A 431 1.61 -7.12 19.17
N LEU A 432 0.54 -7.48 19.90
CA LEU A 432 -0.77 -6.84 19.75
C LEU A 432 -0.71 -5.39 20.21
N TRP A 433 0.00 -5.11 21.30
CA TRP A 433 0.20 -3.73 21.75
C TRP A 433 1.09 -2.94 20.78
N ILE A 434 2.17 -3.55 20.25
CA ILE A 434 2.99 -2.90 19.21
C ILE A 434 2.15 -2.61 17.97
N PHE A 435 1.31 -3.54 17.56
CA PHE A 435 0.41 -3.38 16.42
C PHE A 435 -0.67 -2.32 16.66
N ALA A 436 -1.15 -2.14 17.90
CA ALA A 436 -1.99 -0.99 18.25
C ALA A 436 -1.28 0.35 17.96
N ARG A 437 0.02 0.46 18.26
CA ARG A 437 0.83 1.64 17.90
C ARG A 437 1.01 1.80 16.39
N VAL A 438 1.06 0.69 15.63
CA VAL A 438 1.04 0.74 14.15
C VAL A 438 -0.27 1.33 13.66
N VAL A 439 -1.41 0.84 14.18
CA VAL A 439 -2.74 1.37 13.82
C VAL A 439 -2.86 2.85 14.18
N ASP A 440 -2.38 3.26 15.35
CA ASP A 440 -2.35 4.67 15.77
C ASP A 440 -1.53 5.55 14.81
N TYR A 441 -0.43 5.04 14.27
CA TYR A 441 0.40 5.75 13.29
C TYR A 441 -0.30 5.90 11.93
N CYS A 442 -1.11 4.92 11.56
CA CYS A 442 -1.90 4.89 10.34
C CYS A 442 -3.24 5.64 10.44
N SER A 443 -3.62 6.16 11.61
CA SER A 443 -4.88 6.88 11.78
C SER A 443 -4.91 8.21 11.01
N GLU A 444 -6.11 8.66 10.62
CA GLU A 444 -6.30 9.94 9.93
C GLU A 444 -5.75 11.12 10.74
N GLU A 445 -6.00 11.11 12.05
CA GLU A 445 -5.50 12.13 12.98
C GLU A 445 -3.97 12.18 12.98
N ALA A 446 -3.30 11.03 12.94
CA ALA A 446 -1.84 10.95 12.90
C ALA A 446 -1.28 11.37 11.52
N ILE A 447 -1.97 11.03 10.44
CA ILE A 447 -1.65 11.46 9.07
C ILE A 447 -1.71 12.98 8.97
N GLN A 448 -2.84 13.58 9.33
CA GLN A 448 -3.04 15.03 9.30
C GLN A 448 -2.03 15.77 10.18
N ALA A 449 -1.79 15.29 11.41
CA ALA A 449 -0.77 15.88 12.30
C ALA A 449 0.66 15.78 11.73
N GLY A 450 0.91 14.88 10.79
CA GLY A 450 2.19 14.68 10.13
C GLY A 450 2.39 15.48 8.84
N GLU A 451 1.33 16.06 8.26
CA GLU A 451 1.39 16.82 6.99
C GLU A 451 2.31 18.05 7.11
N GLY A 452 2.34 18.68 8.29
CA GLY A 452 3.20 19.84 8.56
C GLY A 452 4.67 19.50 8.85
N ASN A 453 5.02 18.23 9.12
CA ASN A 453 6.39 17.83 9.44
C ASN A 453 6.66 16.34 9.08
N LEU A 454 7.11 16.13 7.85
CA LEU A 454 7.36 14.79 7.31
C LEU A 454 8.46 14.02 8.04
N GLN A 455 9.49 14.73 8.53
CA GLN A 455 10.61 14.11 9.25
C GLN A 455 10.13 13.51 10.58
N LEU A 456 9.29 14.24 11.32
CA LEU A 456 8.71 13.73 12.56
C LEU A 456 7.89 12.45 12.33
N ARG A 457 7.18 12.37 11.20
CA ARG A 457 6.41 11.18 10.81
C ARG A 457 7.34 10.01 10.49
N ILE A 458 8.44 10.26 9.80
CA ILE A 458 9.47 9.23 9.49
C ILE A 458 10.16 8.74 10.76
N ASP A 459 10.50 9.63 11.69
CA ASP A 459 11.12 9.25 12.96
C ASP A 459 10.17 8.42 13.82
N LYS A 460 8.86 8.74 13.81
CA LYS A 460 7.82 7.92 14.45
C LYS A 460 7.75 6.52 13.82
N ALA A 461 7.74 6.43 12.49
CA ALA A 461 7.76 5.14 11.80
C ALA A 461 9.03 4.33 12.14
N GLY A 462 10.19 4.99 12.22
CA GLY A 462 11.46 4.39 12.63
C GLY A 462 11.39 3.77 14.03
N ARG A 463 10.86 4.49 15.01
CA ARG A 463 10.68 3.96 16.37
C ARG A 463 9.78 2.73 16.43
N ILE A 464 8.69 2.72 15.65
CA ILE A 464 7.79 1.55 15.63
C ILE A 464 8.48 0.36 14.94
N PHE A 465 9.30 0.59 13.90
CA PHE A 465 10.14 -0.45 13.32
C PHE A 465 11.13 -1.04 14.33
N GLU A 466 11.81 -0.18 15.10
CA GLU A 466 12.71 -0.62 16.17
C GLU A 466 11.99 -1.50 17.19
N MET A 467 10.76 -1.15 17.58
CA MET A 467 9.93 -1.97 18.48
C MET A 467 9.58 -3.33 17.87
N LEU A 468 9.25 -3.39 16.58
CA LEU A 468 8.96 -4.62 15.85
C LEU A 468 10.22 -5.51 15.75
N ASP A 469 11.37 -4.92 15.44
CA ASP A 469 12.64 -5.64 15.31
C ASP A 469 13.15 -6.13 16.67
N GLU A 470 12.97 -5.34 17.74
CA GLU A 470 13.23 -5.75 19.11
C GLU A 470 12.34 -6.93 19.51
N TRP A 471 11.04 -6.88 19.22
CA TRP A 471 10.12 -7.98 19.46
C TRP A 471 10.57 -9.26 18.74
N GLN A 472 10.91 -9.16 17.45
CA GLN A 472 11.38 -10.30 16.66
C GLN A 472 12.69 -10.90 17.21
N SER A 473 13.59 -10.06 17.73
CA SER A 473 14.89 -10.49 18.26
C SER A 473 14.77 -11.22 19.60
N ASN A 474 13.63 -11.11 20.29
CA ASN A 474 13.36 -11.74 21.58
C ASN A 474 12.44 -12.98 21.47
N LEU A 475 12.20 -13.51 20.27
CA LEU A 475 11.36 -14.68 20.07
C LEU A 475 12.05 -15.98 20.53
N SER A 476 11.30 -16.83 21.22
CA SER A 476 11.73 -18.20 21.53
C SER A 476 11.63 -19.11 20.32
N VAL A 477 12.21 -20.32 20.43
CA VAL A 477 12.14 -21.36 19.39
C VAL A 477 10.71 -21.76 19.02
N GLU A 478 9.72 -21.50 19.88
CA GLU A 478 8.32 -21.85 19.66
C GLU A 478 7.65 -21.02 18.55
N PHE A 479 8.23 -19.86 18.18
CA PHE A 479 7.76 -19.05 17.06
C PHE A 479 8.36 -19.49 15.72
N ALA A 480 9.30 -20.44 15.73
CA ALA A 480 9.96 -20.91 14.53
C ALA A 480 9.04 -21.86 13.72
N PRO A 481 9.13 -21.84 12.38
CA PRO A 481 8.38 -22.78 11.54
C PRO A 481 8.77 -24.24 11.82
N LEU A 482 7.76 -25.12 11.91
CA LEU A 482 7.89 -26.56 11.98
C LEU A 482 7.95 -27.19 10.59
N ALA A 483 8.51 -28.40 10.50
CA ALA A 483 8.58 -29.14 9.26
C ALA A 483 7.18 -29.49 8.73
N ARG A 484 6.91 -29.15 7.46
CA ARG A 484 5.66 -29.48 6.76
C ARG A 484 5.94 -29.97 5.34
N ARG A 485 4.97 -30.69 4.77
CA ARG A 485 5.01 -31.16 3.38
C ARG A 485 4.98 -29.94 2.45
N LYS A 486 5.90 -29.88 1.48
CA LYS A 486 5.95 -28.83 0.45
C LYS A 486 4.59 -28.67 -0.23
N GLY A 487 4.25 -27.43 -0.59
CA GLY A 487 3.05 -27.10 -1.34
C GLY A 487 2.95 -27.88 -2.66
N LYS A 488 1.75 -27.91 -3.25
CA LYS A 488 1.59 -28.41 -4.62
C LYS A 488 2.30 -27.44 -5.58
N PRO A 489 2.77 -27.89 -6.75
CA PRO A 489 3.38 -27.00 -7.74
C PRO A 489 2.47 -25.85 -8.23
N SER A 490 1.15 -25.98 -8.01
CA SER A 490 0.13 -24.98 -8.33
C SER A 490 -0.06 -23.91 -7.25
N ASP A 491 0.51 -24.12 -6.06
CA ASP A 491 0.28 -23.23 -4.92
C ASP A 491 1.14 -21.97 -5.09
N VAL A 492 0.51 -20.80 -4.95
CA VAL A 492 1.18 -19.50 -5.13
C VAL A 492 2.12 -19.16 -3.96
N PHE A 493 1.79 -19.63 -2.76
CA PHE A 493 2.56 -19.38 -1.54
C PHE A 493 3.03 -20.70 -0.92
N GLU A 494 4.21 -20.69 -0.31
CA GLU A 494 4.73 -21.85 0.43
C GLU A 494 4.12 -21.90 1.85
N PRO A 495 3.54 -23.03 2.28
CA PRO A 495 2.94 -23.14 3.61
C PRO A 495 3.98 -23.02 4.74
N ILE A 496 3.73 -22.15 5.72
CA ILE A 496 4.58 -21.91 6.89
C ILE A 496 3.83 -22.33 8.15
N TRP A 497 4.19 -23.46 8.76
CA TRP A 497 3.47 -23.97 9.91
C TRP A 497 4.16 -23.57 11.22
N ILE A 498 3.49 -22.77 12.06
CA ILE A 498 3.95 -22.39 13.40
C ILE A 498 2.93 -22.92 14.42
N HIS A 499 3.41 -23.50 15.52
CA HIS A 499 2.56 -24.07 16.57
C HIS A 499 3.07 -23.66 17.97
N PRO A 500 2.19 -23.19 18.89
CA PRO A 500 0.73 -23.11 18.80
C PRO A 500 0.21 -22.02 17.82
N PRO A 501 -1.05 -22.10 17.34
CA PRO A 501 -1.61 -21.14 16.37
C PRO A 501 -1.53 -19.68 16.80
N ALA A 502 -1.59 -19.41 18.11
CA ALA A 502 -1.40 -18.08 18.68
C ALA A 502 -0.08 -17.43 18.24
N PHE A 503 1.01 -18.21 18.16
CA PHE A 503 2.33 -17.71 17.81
C PHE A 503 2.48 -17.53 16.29
N GLY A 504 1.80 -18.38 15.51
CA GLY A 504 1.61 -18.15 14.07
C GLY A 504 0.88 -16.83 13.81
N ASN A 505 -0.20 -16.56 14.56
CA ASN A 505 -0.92 -15.30 14.49
C ASN A 505 -0.05 -14.12 14.93
N SER A 506 0.76 -14.25 15.98
CA SER A 506 1.72 -13.20 16.36
C SER A 506 2.65 -12.84 15.21
N MET A 507 3.15 -13.84 14.48
CA MET A 507 4.01 -13.62 13.32
C MET A 507 3.25 -12.95 12.16
N GLN A 508 1.99 -13.32 11.92
CA GLN A 508 1.16 -12.63 10.94
C GLN A 508 0.89 -11.17 11.32
N VAL A 509 0.57 -10.89 12.59
CA VAL A 509 0.35 -9.53 13.11
C VAL A 509 1.64 -8.69 13.00
N TYR A 510 2.79 -9.28 13.30
CA TYR A 510 4.10 -8.65 13.06
C TYR A 510 4.30 -8.26 11.60
N CYS A 511 4.05 -9.19 10.66
CA CYS A 511 4.17 -8.91 9.23
C CYS A 511 3.14 -7.88 8.75
N ALA A 512 1.88 -7.97 9.19
CA ALA A 512 0.84 -6.99 8.90
C ALA A 512 1.22 -5.60 9.40
N GLY A 513 1.82 -5.51 10.60
CA GLY A 513 2.33 -4.25 11.16
C GLY A 513 3.40 -3.62 10.26
N ARG A 514 4.35 -4.43 9.78
CA ARG A 514 5.37 -3.96 8.84
C ARG A 514 4.76 -3.49 7.52
N ILE A 515 3.78 -4.21 6.97
CA ILE A 515 3.08 -3.82 5.75
C ILE A 515 2.44 -2.44 5.93
N LEU A 516 1.66 -2.25 7.01
CA LEU A 516 0.99 -0.98 7.26
C LEU A 516 1.97 0.18 7.42
N ILE A 517 3.07 0.02 8.15
CA ILE A 517 4.08 1.09 8.27
C ILE A 517 4.69 1.39 6.90
N LEU A 518 5.09 0.38 6.12
CA LEU A 518 5.72 0.59 4.81
C LEU A 518 4.79 1.32 3.83
N LEU A 519 3.49 1.03 3.87
CA LEU A 519 2.48 1.70 3.05
C LEU A 519 2.24 3.16 3.47
N HIS A 520 2.39 3.50 4.75
CA HIS A 520 2.08 4.83 5.30
C HIS A 520 3.31 5.67 5.67
N LYS A 521 4.52 5.13 5.52
CA LYS A 521 5.78 5.82 5.75
C LYS A 521 6.13 6.67 4.52
N PRO A 522 6.32 7.99 4.69
CA PRO A 522 6.81 8.82 3.60
C PRO A 522 8.22 8.40 3.17
N SER A 523 8.46 8.36 1.86
CA SER A 523 9.79 8.03 1.31
C SER A 523 10.55 9.32 0.97
N LEU A 524 11.65 9.59 1.70
CA LEU A 524 12.50 10.76 1.48
C LEU A 524 13.76 10.47 0.66
N LYS A 525 14.24 9.21 0.60
CA LYS A 525 15.54 8.85 0.00
C LYS A 525 15.46 8.27 -1.42
N GLY A 526 14.37 8.50 -2.16
CA GLY A 526 14.23 8.10 -3.56
C GLY A 526 14.07 6.59 -3.80
N MET A 527 14.24 6.14 -5.05
CA MET A 527 13.87 4.79 -5.54
C MET A 527 14.58 3.62 -4.85
N ARG A 528 15.78 3.82 -4.31
CA ARG A 528 16.54 2.76 -3.62
C ARG A 528 15.84 2.31 -2.32
N GLU A 529 15.27 3.27 -1.59
CA GLU A 529 14.46 2.99 -0.39
C GLU A 529 13.11 2.37 -0.80
N TYR A 530 12.51 2.84 -1.89
CA TYR A 530 11.27 2.26 -2.42
C TYR A 530 11.44 0.77 -2.79
N MET A 531 12.49 0.40 -3.53
CA MET A 531 12.76 -1.00 -3.90
C MET A 531 13.06 -1.87 -2.67
N ALA A 532 13.80 -1.35 -1.70
CA ALA A 532 14.02 -2.03 -0.42
C ALA A 532 12.68 -2.27 0.30
N ASN A 533 11.80 -1.26 0.34
CA ASN A 533 10.47 -1.36 0.92
C ASN A 533 9.59 -2.37 0.17
N GLN A 534 9.65 -2.43 -1.16
CA GLN A 534 8.93 -3.42 -1.96
C GLN A 534 9.38 -4.85 -1.63
N LYS A 535 10.69 -5.09 -1.50
CA LYS A 535 11.22 -6.41 -1.11
C LYS A 535 10.75 -6.81 0.30
N LEU A 536 10.70 -5.85 1.22
CA LEU A 536 10.20 -6.07 2.58
C LEU A 536 8.68 -6.34 2.59
N LEU A 537 7.91 -5.63 1.77
CA LEU A 537 6.48 -5.84 1.58
C LEU A 537 6.21 -7.25 1.04
N ALA A 538 6.86 -7.65 -0.05
CA ALA A 538 6.69 -8.97 -0.65
C ALA A 538 6.98 -10.09 0.36
N LYS A 539 8.11 -10.00 1.09
CA LYS A 539 8.46 -10.98 2.12
C LYS A 539 7.41 -11.07 3.24
N ALA A 540 6.86 -9.92 3.65
CA ALA A 540 5.83 -9.88 4.68
C ALA A 540 4.52 -10.50 4.18
N VAL A 541 4.10 -10.22 2.94
CA VAL A 541 2.93 -10.82 2.29
C VAL A 541 3.09 -12.34 2.18
N ASP A 542 4.24 -12.81 1.70
CA ASP A 542 4.54 -14.26 1.59
C ASP A 542 4.43 -14.95 2.94
N THR A 543 4.91 -14.30 4.01
CA THR A 543 4.84 -14.86 5.36
C THR A 543 3.40 -14.92 5.88
N VAL A 544 2.61 -13.85 5.67
CA VAL A 544 1.20 -13.82 6.08
C VAL A 544 0.41 -14.91 5.37
N CYS A 545 0.52 -14.98 4.04
CA CYS A 545 -0.20 -15.96 3.22
C CYS A 545 0.27 -17.39 3.52
N GLY A 546 1.58 -17.60 3.65
CA GLY A 546 2.15 -18.91 3.97
C GLY A 546 1.66 -19.45 5.31
N ILE A 547 1.55 -18.61 6.34
CA ILE A 547 0.99 -19.01 7.64
C ILE A 547 -0.51 -19.30 7.52
N ALA A 548 -1.25 -18.44 6.81
CA ALA A 548 -2.70 -18.59 6.65
C ALA A 548 -3.09 -19.93 6.01
N MET A 549 -2.27 -20.44 5.08
CA MET A 549 -2.47 -21.77 4.47
C MET A 549 -2.38 -22.94 5.45
N THR A 550 -1.91 -22.70 6.68
CA THR A 550 -1.70 -23.75 7.69
C THR A 550 -2.75 -23.77 8.78
N PHE A 551 -3.55 -22.72 8.93
CA PHE A 551 -4.62 -22.67 9.91
C PHE A 551 -5.83 -23.49 9.49
N THR A 552 -6.36 -24.25 10.44
CA THR A 552 -7.51 -25.14 10.25
C THR A 552 -8.60 -24.91 11.29
N ASP A 553 -8.37 -24.04 12.26
CA ASP A 553 -9.31 -23.70 13.32
C ASP A 553 -9.88 -22.28 13.13
N ASP A 554 -11.12 -22.09 13.56
CA ASP A 554 -11.83 -20.81 13.38
C ASP A 554 -11.21 -19.67 14.20
N ALA A 555 -10.68 -19.98 15.40
CA ALA A 555 -10.13 -18.99 16.32
C ALA A 555 -8.91 -18.27 15.71
N SER A 556 -7.98 -19.03 15.14
CA SER A 556 -6.82 -18.47 14.48
C SER A 556 -7.18 -17.80 13.15
N SER A 557 -8.13 -18.37 12.41
CA SER A 557 -8.61 -17.85 11.13
C SER A 557 -9.21 -16.44 11.23
N LEU A 558 -9.84 -16.08 12.36
CA LEU A 558 -10.38 -14.73 12.56
C LEU A 558 -9.27 -13.66 12.48
N VAL A 559 -8.19 -13.83 13.25
CA VAL A 559 -7.03 -12.89 13.22
C VAL A 559 -6.28 -12.99 11.89
N SER A 560 -6.15 -14.20 11.34
CA SER A 560 -5.50 -14.40 10.04
C SER A 560 -6.24 -13.70 8.91
N SER A 561 -7.58 -13.66 8.92
CA SER A 561 -8.35 -12.97 7.88
C SER A 561 -8.10 -11.46 7.87
N GLN A 562 -7.94 -10.85 9.06
CA GLN A 562 -7.55 -9.44 9.21
C GLN A 562 -6.14 -9.18 8.65
N CYS A 563 -5.20 -10.08 8.96
CA CYS A 563 -3.84 -9.98 8.44
C CYS A 563 -3.78 -10.18 6.90
N LEU A 564 -4.57 -11.11 6.37
CA LEU A 564 -4.72 -11.30 4.92
C LEU A 564 -5.29 -10.06 4.25
N TYR A 565 -6.33 -9.45 4.83
CA TYR A 565 -6.88 -8.19 4.32
C TYR A 565 -5.80 -7.11 4.21
N ILE A 566 -4.99 -6.93 5.26
CA ILE A 566 -3.86 -6.00 5.24
C ILE A 566 -2.83 -6.39 4.17
N ALA A 567 -2.53 -7.68 4.02
CA ALA A 567 -1.61 -8.15 2.98
C ALA A 567 -2.11 -7.84 1.56
N THR A 568 -3.42 -7.85 1.31
CA THR A 568 -3.98 -7.44 0.01
C THR A 568 -3.84 -5.95 -0.29
N MET A 569 -3.59 -5.13 0.73
CA MET A 569 -3.30 -3.70 0.53
C MET A 569 -1.89 -3.46 -0.02
N ALA A 570 -1.00 -4.46 0.08
CA ALA A 570 0.31 -4.39 -0.54
C ALA A 570 0.19 -4.60 -2.07
N PRO A 571 0.94 -3.84 -2.89
CA PRO A 571 0.98 -4.09 -4.32
C PRO A 571 1.43 -5.54 -4.62
N PRO A 572 0.90 -6.18 -5.67
CA PRO A 572 1.13 -7.59 -5.92
C PRO A 572 2.61 -7.89 -6.19
N PRO A 573 3.09 -9.10 -5.82
CA PRO A 573 4.52 -9.46 -5.91
C PRO A 573 5.07 -9.52 -7.34
N ASP A 574 4.20 -9.74 -8.35
CA ASP A 574 4.57 -9.59 -9.75
C ASP A 574 4.19 -8.19 -10.24
N TRP A 575 5.17 -7.29 -10.21
CA TRP A 575 5.00 -5.90 -10.62
C TRP A 575 4.47 -5.79 -12.07
N LYS A 576 4.73 -6.78 -12.93
CA LYS A 576 4.25 -6.78 -14.32
C LYS A 576 2.73 -6.86 -14.38
N LEU A 577 2.07 -7.53 -13.43
CA LEU A 577 0.62 -7.60 -13.35
C LEU A 577 -0.01 -6.31 -12.84
N SER A 578 0.70 -5.54 -11.99
CA SER A 578 0.23 -4.24 -11.50
C SER A 578 0.58 -3.07 -12.41
N ASN A 579 1.61 -3.17 -13.26
CA ASN A 579 2.05 -2.09 -14.13
C ASN A 579 0.90 -1.66 -15.07
N LYS A 580 0.62 -0.34 -15.12
CA LYS A 580 -0.53 0.20 -15.86
C LYS A 580 -0.48 -0.12 -17.35
N SER A 581 0.70 0.01 -17.97
CA SER A 581 0.89 -0.27 -19.40
C SER A 581 0.55 -1.72 -19.73
N ASN A 582 1.09 -2.66 -18.94
CA ASN A 582 0.82 -4.08 -19.11
C ASN A 582 -0.66 -4.42 -18.90
N ARG A 583 -1.31 -3.84 -17.89
CA ARG A 583 -2.76 -4.02 -17.64
C ARG A 583 -3.59 -3.54 -18.83
N VAL A 584 -3.35 -2.31 -19.28
CA VAL A 584 -4.09 -1.67 -20.37
C VAL A 584 -3.91 -2.45 -21.68
N LEU A 585 -2.69 -2.81 -22.04
CA LEU A 585 -2.43 -3.52 -23.30
C LEU A 585 -2.85 -5.00 -23.25
N THR A 586 -2.80 -5.65 -22.09
CA THR A 586 -3.34 -7.01 -21.92
C THR A 586 -4.86 -7.01 -22.06
N ALA A 587 -5.55 -6.00 -21.51
CA ALA A 587 -6.98 -5.84 -21.68
C ALA A 587 -7.34 -5.59 -23.16
N ALA A 588 -6.53 -4.78 -23.86
CA ALA A 588 -6.68 -4.47 -25.28
C ALA A 588 -6.55 -5.70 -26.18
N ASP A 589 -5.47 -6.48 -26.03
CA ASP A 589 -5.26 -7.70 -26.82
C ASP A 589 -6.35 -8.75 -26.55
N LYS A 590 -6.77 -8.94 -25.29
CA LYS A 590 -7.88 -9.85 -24.93
C LYS A 590 -9.22 -9.35 -25.48
N GLY A 591 -9.47 -8.05 -25.38
CA GLY A 591 -10.69 -7.39 -25.82
C GLY A 591 -10.75 -7.11 -27.33
N LYS A 592 -9.66 -7.39 -28.06
CA LYS A 592 -9.51 -7.15 -29.51
C LYS A 592 -9.82 -5.70 -29.92
N TYR A 593 -9.23 -4.76 -29.20
CA TYR A 593 -9.26 -3.33 -29.51
C TYR A 593 -7.86 -2.73 -29.47
N GLY A 594 -7.68 -1.58 -30.12
CA GLY A 594 -6.42 -0.82 -30.10
C GLY A 594 -6.48 0.31 -29.08
N VAL A 595 -5.42 0.50 -28.29
CA VAL A 595 -5.27 1.65 -27.39
C VAL A 595 -4.49 2.73 -28.12
N ILE A 596 -5.09 3.91 -28.24
CA ILE A 596 -4.41 5.09 -28.77
C ILE A 596 -3.24 5.46 -27.87
N ALA A 597 -2.05 5.54 -28.48
CA ALA A 597 -0.83 6.02 -27.88
C ALA A 597 -0.43 7.33 -28.56
N ALA A 598 -0.79 8.47 -27.94
CA ALA A 598 -0.72 9.78 -28.57
C ALA A 598 0.46 10.62 -28.07
N ILE A 599 1.22 11.19 -29.00
CA ILE A 599 2.37 12.05 -28.67
C ILE A 599 1.90 13.42 -28.19
N ALA A 600 2.39 13.84 -27.01
CA ALA A 600 2.16 15.15 -26.44
C ALA A 600 3.41 16.04 -26.52
N TYR A 601 3.22 17.30 -26.96
CA TYR A 601 4.30 18.28 -27.07
C TYR A 601 4.14 19.46 -26.11
N ASN A 602 2.95 19.67 -25.56
CA ASN A 602 2.59 20.83 -24.73
C ASN A 602 1.45 20.49 -23.77
N ILE A 603 1.02 21.48 -22.98
CA ILE A 603 -0.02 21.30 -21.96
C ILE A 603 -1.41 21.12 -22.58
N GLU A 604 -1.69 21.73 -23.72
CA GLU A 604 -2.96 21.60 -24.44
C GLU A 604 -3.19 20.16 -24.91
N HIS A 605 -2.15 19.49 -25.41
CA HIS A 605 -2.23 18.09 -25.81
C HIS A 605 -2.45 17.18 -24.59
N ILE A 606 -1.69 17.40 -23.50
CA ILE A 606 -1.85 16.64 -22.25
C ILE A 606 -3.29 16.73 -21.74
N ILE A 607 -3.84 17.95 -21.64
CA ILE A 607 -5.21 18.18 -21.18
C ILE A 607 -6.22 17.60 -22.17
N GLY A 608 -6.00 17.79 -23.47
CA GLY A 608 -6.88 17.30 -24.53
C GLY A 608 -7.01 15.78 -24.52
N PHE A 609 -5.89 15.06 -24.39
CA PHE A 609 -5.87 13.61 -24.34
C PHE A 609 -6.54 13.03 -23.09
N ILE A 610 -6.31 13.62 -21.91
CA ILE A 610 -6.99 13.21 -20.68
C ILE A 610 -8.51 13.43 -20.80
N LYS A 611 -8.93 14.59 -21.30
CA LYS A 611 -10.36 14.89 -21.52
C LYS A 611 -10.99 13.95 -22.56
N ALA A 612 -10.28 13.63 -23.64
CA ALA A 612 -10.76 12.68 -24.64
C ALA A 612 -11.01 11.30 -24.02
N ALA A 613 -10.05 10.81 -23.21
CA ALA A 613 -10.20 9.55 -22.48
C ALA A 613 -11.40 9.57 -21.54
N GLU A 614 -11.62 10.66 -20.81
CA GLU A 614 -12.77 10.84 -19.90
C GLU A 614 -14.11 10.84 -20.65
N VAL A 615 -14.19 11.59 -21.76
CA VAL A 615 -15.40 11.68 -22.59
C VAL A 615 -15.74 10.32 -23.22
N ALA A 616 -14.76 9.67 -23.83
CA ALA A 616 -14.93 8.37 -24.48
C ALA A 616 -14.98 7.20 -23.49
N LYS A 617 -14.67 7.42 -22.21
CA LYS A 617 -14.44 6.36 -21.20
C LYS A 617 -13.47 5.30 -21.73
N SER A 618 -12.36 5.76 -22.30
CA SER A 618 -11.39 4.93 -23.02
C SER A 618 -10.03 4.93 -22.30
N PRO A 619 -9.29 3.81 -22.28
CA PRO A 619 -7.87 3.85 -21.97
C PRO A 619 -7.10 4.65 -23.03
N ILE A 620 -6.00 5.26 -22.62
CA ILE A 620 -5.08 5.99 -23.52
C ILE A 620 -3.64 5.90 -22.99
N ILE A 621 -2.67 5.91 -23.89
CA ILE A 621 -1.25 6.09 -23.56
C ILE A 621 -0.87 7.50 -24.02
N ILE A 622 -0.39 8.34 -23.10
CA ILE A 622 0.19 9.64 -23.42
C ILE A 622 1.70 9.45 -23.51
N GLN A 623 2.24 9.70 -24.69
CA GLN A 623 3.66 9.48 -24.96
C GLN A 623 4.43 10.78 -25.21
N PHE A 624 5.71 10.73 -24.87
CA PHE A 624 6.65 11.82 -25.05
C PHE A 624 7.90 11.31 -25.75
N PHE A 625 8.46 12.10 -26.65
CA PHE A 625 9.79 11.87 -27.18
C PHE A 625 10.89 12.32 -26.19
N PRO A 626 12.14 11.85 -26.36
CA PRO A 626 13.31 12.34 -25.65
C PRO A 626 13.41 13.87 -25.62
N TRP A 627 12.98 14.52 -26.71
CA TRP A 627 12.88 15.97 -26.82
C TRP A 627 12.17 16.61 -25.63
N ALA A 628 11.04 16.06 -25.17
CA ALA A 628 10.26 16.66 -24.08
C ALA A 628 11.06 16.66 -22.76
N VAL A 629 11.93 15.68 -22.55
CA VAL A 629 12.85 15.63 -21.40
C VAL A 629 13.95 16.66 -21.58
N THR A 630 14.64 16.67 -22.72
CA THR A 630 15.77 17.58 -22.95
C THR A 630 15.35 19.05 -23.02
N TYR A 631 14.17 19.33 -23.58
CA TYR A 631 13.63 20.68 -23.73
C TYR A 631 13.15 21.26 -22.40
N SER A 632 12.42 20.45 -21.62
CA SER A 632 11.72 20.92 -20.42
C SER A 632 12.35 20.46 -19.10
N SER A 633 13.50 19.77 -19.16
CA SER A 633 14.09 19.06 -18.00
C SER A 633 13.07 18.13 -17.31
N GLY A 634 12.22 17.49 -18.11
CA GLY A 634 11.15 16.60 -17.66
C GLY A 634 9.90 17.30 -17.08
N LEU A 635 9.78 18.62 -17.17
CA LEU A 635 8.61 19.35 -16.66
C LEU A 635 7.30 18.90 -17.32
N LEU A 636 7.26 18.74 -18.64
CA LEU A 636 6.06 18.29 -19.35
C LEU A 636 5.56 16.92 -18.85
N ILE A 637 6.50 16.00 -18.57
CA ILE A 637 6.20 14.65 -18.07
C ILE A 637 5.60 14.73 -16.67
N ARG A 638 6.19 15.55 -15.78
CA ARG A 638 5.67 15.74 -14.41
C ARG A 638 4.31 16.44 -14.41
N THR A 639 4.09 17.39 -15.31
CA THR A 639 2.78 18.04 -15.51
C THR A 639 1.74 17.02 -15.98
N ALA A 640 2.09 16.13 -16.91
CA ALA A 640 1.19 15.06 -17.33
C ALA A 640 0.85 14.11 -16.19
N ALA A 641 1.84 13.68 -15.39
CA ALA A 641 1.61 12.83 -14.22
C ALA A 641 0.66 13.47 -13.20
N ASP A 642 0.87 14.75 -12.88
CA ASP A 642 -0.01 15.53 -12.00
C ASP A 642 -1.43 15.64 -12.57
N ALA A 643 -1.57 15.95 -13.86
CA ALA A 643 -2.87 16.02 -14.53
C ALA A 643 -3.61 14.66 -14.51
N ILE A 644 -2.89 13.57 -14.79
CA ILE A 644 -3.43 12.20 -14.75
C ILE A 644 -3.91 11.85 -13.35
N SER A 645 -3.15 12.16 -12.29
CA SER A 645 -3.54 11.82 -10.91
C SER A 645 -4.87 12.44 -10.46
N ARG A 646 -5.29 13.54 -11.09
CA ARG A 646 -6.58 14.20 -10.83
C ARG A 646 -7.75 13.62 -11.64
N SER A 647 -7.48 12.80 -12.64
CA SER A 647 -8.51 12.19 -13.48
C SER A 647 -9.19 11.02 -12.75
N PRO A 648 -10.52 10.84 -12.89
CA PRO A 648 -11.18 9.61 -12.46
C PRO A 648 -10.69 8.38 -13.22
N LEU A 649 -10.10 8.54 -14.41
CA LEU A 649 -9.54 7.46 -15.23
C LEU A 649 -8.03 7.24 -15.02
N ARG A 650 -7.43 7.78 -13.94
CA ARG A 650 -5.97 7.69 -13.69
C ARG A 650 -5.35 6.30 -13.83
N ASP A 651 -6.11 5.24 -13.55
CA ASP A 651 -5.64 3.85 -13.65
C ASP A 651 -5.70 3.28 -15.08
N HIS A 652 -6.25 4.04 -16.03
CA HIS A 652 -6.39 3.71 -17.46
C HIS A 652 -5.60 4.66 -18.38
N ILE A 653 -4.89 5.65 -17.81
CA ILE A 653 -4.03 6.58 -18.55
C ILE A 653 -2.57 6.27 -18.23
N VAL A 654 -1.81 5.90 -19.26
CA VAL A 654 -0.42 5.44 -19.15
C VAL A 654 0.53 6.54 -19.61
N LEU A 655 1.63 6.77 -18.90
CA LEU A 655 2.75 7.60 -19.37
C LEU A 655 3.83 6.74 -20.03
N HIS A 656 4.17 7.06 -21.28
CA HIS A 656 5.14 6.32 -22.08
C HIS A 656 6.24 7.23 -22.63
N MET A 657 7.49 6.77 -22.63
CA MET A 657 8.57 7.40 -23.39
C MET A 657 8.70 6.68 -24.73
N ASP A 658 8.44 7.38 -25.83
CA ASP A 658 8.50 6.84 -27.18
C ASP A 658 9.89 7.10 -27.82
N HIS A 659 10.38 6.18 -28.64
CA HIS A 659 11.65 6.29 -29.38
C HIS A 659 12.87 6.78 -28.55
N ALA A 660 13.08 6.20 -27.36
CA ALA A 660 14.29 6.51 -26.60
C ALA A 660 15.51 5.77 -27.18
N GLN A 661 16.39 6.53 -27.83
CA GLN A 661 17.57 6.00 -28.55
C GLN A 661 18.89 6.22 -27.79
N ASP A 662 18.92 7.12 -26.81
CA ASP A 662 20.11 7.37 -25.97
C ASP A 662 20.10 6.48 -24.72
N TYR A 663 21.14 5.66 -24.60
CA TYR A 663 21.32 4.69 -23.52
C TYR A 663 21.32 5.34 -22.12
N ASN A 664 21.96 6.50 -21.94
CA ASN A 664 22.04 7.17 -20.65
C ASN A 664 20.74 7.89 -20.31
N LEU A 665 20.10 8.49 -21.31
CA LEU A 665 18.82 9.17 -21.13
C LEU A 665 17.73 8.18 -20.71
N ILE A 666 17.72 6.96 -21.26
CA ILE A 666 16.78 5.90 -20.82
C ILE A 666 16.95 5.64 -19.32
N LYS A 667 18.19 5.50 -18.84
CA LYS A 667 18.46 5.28 -17.42
C LYS A 667 18.02 6.48 -16.57
N GLU A 668 18.34 7.69 -17.02
CA GLU A 668 17.94 8.93 -16.34
C GLU A 668 16.41 9.04 -16.23
N CYS A 669 15.69 8.77 -17.32
CA CYS A 669 14.24 8.79 -17.34
C CYS A 669 13.66 7.73 -16.42
N ALA A 670 14.21 6.51 -16.44
CA ALA A 670 13.80 5.43 -15.56
C ALA A 670 14.06 5.73 -14.08
N ASP A 671 15.11 6.50 -13.76
CA ASP A 671 15.46 6.89 -12.39
C ASP A 671 14.65 8.06 -11.84
N GLN A 672 14.31 9.04 -12.69
CA GLN A 672 13.91 10.37 -12.23
C GLN A 672 12.53 10.83 -12.71
N LEU A 673 11.92 10.14 -13.67
CA LEU A 673 10.66 10.56 -14.29
C LEU A 673 9.56 9.50 -14.10
N PRO A 674 8.29 9.93 -13.96
CA PRO A 674 7.17 9.06 -13.61
C PRO A 674 6.61 8.28 -14.82
N PHE A 675 7.48 7.65 -15.62
CA PHE A 675 7.06 6.82 -16.74
C PHE A 675 6.53 5.47 -16.26
N ASP A 676 5.37 5.06 -16.78
CA ASP A 676 4.84 3.72 -16.58
C ASP A 676 5.51 2.72 -17.54
N SER A 677 5.97 3.19 -18.69
CA SER A 677 6.70 2.40 -19.69
C SER A 677 7.68 3.22 -20.53
N ILE A 678 8.71 2.56 -21.08
CA ILE A 678 9.73 3.18 -21.95
C ILE A 678 9.98 2.29 -23.17
N MET A 679 9.96 2.87 -24.37
CA MET A 679 10.47 2.24 -25.58
C MET A 679 11.99 2.33 -25.61
N VAL A 680 12.65 1.17 -25.52
CA VAL A 680 14.09 0.99 -25.69
C VAL A 680 14.36 0.80 -27.18
N ASP A 681 14.52 1.91 -27.89
CA ASP A 681 14.68 1.91 -29.34
C ASP A 681 16.16 1.90 -29.74
N MET A 682 16.72 0.69 -29.88
CA MET A 682 18.10 0.48 -30.32
C MET A 682 18.18 0.06 -31.80
N SER A 683 17.13 0.31 -32.59
CA SER A 683 17.00 -0.09 -34.02
C SER A 683 18.03 0.57 -34.97
N HIS A 684 18.61 1.70 -34.55
CA HIS A 684 19.69 2.37 -35.26
C HIS A 684 21.04 1.63 -35.17
N TYR A 685 21.18 0.67 -34.25
CA TYR A 685 22.31 -0.25 -34.22
C TYR A 685 22.07 -1.48 -35.11
N GLU A 686 23.16 -2.19 -35.43
CA GLU A 686 23.06 -3.54 -35.99
C GLU A 686 22.43 -4.51 -34.98
N LYS A 687 21.81 -5.58 -35.52
CA LYS A 687 20.96 -6.52 -34.78
C LYS A 687 21.57 -6.99 -33.45
N GLU A 688 22.83 -7.44 -33.45
CA GLU A 688 23.50 -7.98 -32.26
C GLU A 688 23.64 -6.93 -31.16
N GLU A 689 23.98 -5.69 -31.52
CA GLU A 689 24.15 -4.59 -30.56
C GLU A 689 22.79 -4.06 -30.08
N ASN A 690 21.78 -4.02 -30.95
CA ASN A 690 20.40 -3.76 -30.56
C ASN A 690 19.94 -4.76 -29.48
N LEU A 691 20.04 -6.07 -29.75
CA LEU A 691 19.67 -7.11 -28.78
C LEU A 691 20.45 -7.01 -27.47
N ARG A 692 21.76 -6.72 -27.54
CA ARG A 692 22.61 -6.61 -26.35
C ARG A 692 22.19 -5.42 -25.48
N LYS A 693 22.06 -4.23 -26.06
CA LYS A 693 21.66 -3.01 -25.34
C LYS A 693 20.22 -3.11 -24.84
N THR A 694 19.31 -3.63 -25.65
CA THR A 694 17.91 -3.84 -25.29
C THR A 694 17.80 -4.75 -24.08
N ARG A 695 18.47 -5.90 -24.04
CA ARG A 695 18.47 -6.80 -22.87
C ARG A 695 18.96 -6.11 -21.59
N GLU A 696 20.01 -5.31 -21.71
CA GLU A 696 20.61 -4.60 -20.58
C GLU A 696 19.67 -3.52 -20.03
N LEU A 697 19.09 -2.71 -20.91
CA LEU A 697 18.17 -1.62 -20.53
C LEU A 697 16.81 -2.15 -20.08
N VAL A 698 16.32 -3.24 -20.67
CA VAL A 698 15.11 -3.93 -20.22
C VAL A 698 15.30 -4.42 -18.78
N ALA A 699 16.39 -5.12 -18.48
CA ALA A 699 16.67 -5.53 -17.11
C ALA A 699 16.70 -4.32 -16.14
N TYR A 700 17.31 -3.21 -16.57
CA TYR A 700 17.37 -1.97 -15.78
C TYR A 700 15.98 -1.35 -15.51
N CYS A 701 15.11 -1.29 -16.52
CA CYS A 701 13.74 -0.79 -16.37
C CYS A 701 12.88 -1.72 -15.51
N GLN A 702 13.06 -3.05 -15.65
CA GLN A 702 12.32 -4.03 -14.86
C GLN A 702 12.68 -3.99 -13.37
N GLU A 703 13.95 -3.74 -13.03
CA GLU A 703 14.35 -3.46 -11.65
C GLU A 703 13.54 -2.30 -11.04
N LYS A 704 13.07 -1.35 -11.86
CA LYS A 704 12.28 -0.19 -11.44
C LYS A 704 10.79 -0.35 -11.65
N CYS A 705 10.33 -1.54 -12.01
CA CYS A 705 8.93 -1.85 -12.31
C CYS A 705 8.35 -1.05 -13.50
N ILE A 706 9.19 -0.67 -14.46
CA ILE A 706 8.82 0.05 -15.68
C ILE A 706 8.70 -0.95 -16.83
N ALA A 707 7.55 -0.97 -17.50
CA ALA A 707 7.34 -1.84 -18.66
C ALA A 707 8.14 -1.33 -19.88
N THR A 708 8.50 -2.23 -20.78
CA THR A 708 9.39 -1.91 -21.89
C THR A 708 8.84 -2.33 -23.24
N GLU A 709 9.10 -1.48 -24.23
CA GLU A 709 8.84 -1.74 -25.64
C GLU A 709 10.16 -1.74 -26.41
N ALA A 710 10.27 -2.53 -27.47
CA ALA A 710 11.44 -2.54 -28.33
C ALA A 710 11.08 -2.74 -29.80
N GLU A 711 11.95 -2.31 -30.70
CA GLU A 711 11.79 -2.43 -32.15
C GLU A 711 12.69 -3.57 -32.69
N PRO A 712 12.12 -4.75 -33.01
CA PRO A 712 12.85 -5.83 -33.67
C PRO A 712 12.96 -5.57 -35.16
N GLY A 713 14.00 -4.86 -35.59
CA GLY A 713 14.21 -4.48 -36.99
C GLY A 713 14.55 -3.00 -37.11
N ARG A 714 14.18 -2.39 -38.23
CA ARG A 714 14.33 -0.95 -38.46
C ARG A 714 13.20 -0.44 -39.35
N ILE A 715 12.32 0.38 -38.79
CA ILE A 715 11.27 1.11 -39.49
C ILE A 715 11.92 2.33 -40.19
N GLU A 716 11.62 2.55 -41.47
CA GLU A 716 12.15 3.68 -42.24
C GLU A 716 11.39 4.98 -41.95
N GLY A 717 12.04 6.13 -42.21
CA GLY A 717 11.47 7.48 -42.06
C GLY A 717 11.87 8.21 -40.77
N GLY A 718 11.25 9.36 -40.52
CA GLY A 718 11.48 10.23 -39.36
C GLY A 718 10.27 11.14 -39.07
N GLU A 719 10.20 11.67 -37.85
CA GLU A 719 9.13 12.58 -37.38
C GLU A 719 9.71 13.67 -36.45
N ASP A 720 8.94 14.73 -36.16
CA ASP A 720 9.42 15.78 -35.25
C ASP A 720 9.70 15.21 -33.85
N GLY A 721 10.98 15.14 -33.47
CA GLY A 721 11.46 14.52 -32.23
C GLY A 721 12.02 13.10 -32.37
N VAL A 722 11.95 12.49 -33.56
CA VAL A 722 12.57 11.20 -33.91
C VAL A 722 13.65 11.44 -34.97
N MET A 723 14.84 10.88 -34.81
CA MET A 723 15.91 11.04 -35.81
C MET A 723 15.54 10.39 -37.13
N ASP A 724 15.83 11.08 -38.23
CA ASP A 724 15.65 10.54 -39.58
C ASP A 724 16.62 9.36 -39.82
N THR A 725 16.14 8.32 -40.50
CA THR A 725 16.91 7.13 -40.87
C THR A 725 17.69 7.29 -42.18
N GLU A 726 17.81 8.53 -42.70
CA GLU A 726 18.57 8.86 -43.90
C GLU A 726 19.97 8.21 -43.91
N GLY A 727 20.15 7.21 -44.79
CA GLY A 727 21.40 6.47 -44.98
C GLY A 727 21.44 5.04 -44.43
N LEU A 728 20.39 4.59 -43.74
CA LEU A 728 20.24 3.22 -43.25
C LEU A 728 19.13 2.49 -44.05
N GLU A 729 19.41 1.26 -44.53
CA GLU A 729 18.38 0.43 -45.16
C GLU A 729 17.36 -0.07 -44.11
N GLY A 730 16.06 0.00 -44.44
CA GLY A 730 15.00 -0.56 -43.62
C GLY A 730 15.11 -2.07 -43.50
N SER A 731 14.81 -2.59 -42.31
CA SER A 731 14.88 -4.02 -42.01
C SER A 731 13.54 -4.51 -41.46
N LYS A 732 12.88 -5.39 -42.23
CA LYS A 732 11.60 -5.98 -41.82
C LYS A 732 11.81 -7.08 -40.78
N THR A 733 11.00 -7.05 -39.72
CA THR A 733 11.02 -8.02 -38.62
C THR A 733 10.80 -9.44 -39.11
N THR A 734 11.71 -10.34 -38.78
CA THR A 734 11.61 -11.78 -39.03
C THR A 734 11.06 -12.53 -37.81
N PRO A 735 10.45 -13.71 -37.98
CA PRO A 735 10.03 -14.55 -36.85
C PRO A 735 11.19 -14.86 -35.90
N GLU A 736 12.39 -15.12 -36.39
CA GLU A 736 13.55 -15.42 -35.56
C GLU A 736 13.93 -14.24 -34.64
N GLU A 737 13.88 -13.01 -35.16
CA GLU A 737 14.10 -11.80 -34.35
C GLU A 737 13.03 -11.63 -33.27
N VAL A 738 11.78 -12.01 -33.53
CA VAL A 738 10.71 -11.96 -32.52
C VAL A 738 11.11 -12.77 -31.28
N ASP A 739 11.58 -14.01 -31.45
CA ASP A 739 11.98 -14.86 -30.32
C ASP A 739 13.18 -14.28 -29.55
N GLU A 740 14.17 -13.77 -30.26
CA GLU A 740 15.36 -13.17 -29.65
C GLU A 740 15.03 -11.92 -28.83
N PHE A 741 14.13 -11.05 -29.35
CA PHE A 741 13.68 -9.87 -28.64
C PHE A 741 12.75 -10.22 -27.48
N VAL A 742 11.81 -11.16 -27.62
CA VAL A 742 11.00 -11.66 -26.50
C VAL A 742 11.90 -12.20 -25.37
N ALA A 743 12.99 -12.89 -25.72
CA ALA A 743 13.96 -13.40 -24.74
C ALA A 743 14.75 -12.31 -23.99
N THR A 744 14.70 -11.04 -24.44
CA THR A 744 15.26 -9.91 -23.67
C THR A 744 14.38 -9.53 -22.47
N GLY A 745 13.11 -9.96 -22.45
CA GLY A 745 12.16 -9.69 -21.38
C GLY A 745 11.23 -8.49 -21.63
N VAL A 746 11.27 -7.89 -22.82
CA VAL A 746 10.36 -6.81 -23.24
C VAL A 746 8.89 -7.19 -23.07
N ASP A 747 8.04 -6.18 -22.89
CA ASP A 747 6.61 -6.35 -22.67
C ASP A 747 5.79 -6.08 -23.95
N ALA A 748 6.32 -5.25 -24.85
CA ALA A 748 5.77 -4.97 -26.17
C ALA A 748 6.85 -4.95 -27.27
N LEU A 749 6.45 -5.24 -28.50
CA LEU A 749 7.28 -5.14 -29.71
C LEU A 749 6.65 -4.23 -30.74
N ALA A 750 7.47 -3.40 -31.37
CA ALA A 750 7.12 -2.57 -32.52
C ALA A 750 7.67 -3.20 -33.82
N PRO A 751 6.95 -4.14 -34.46
CA PRO A 751 7.47 -4.80 -35.66
C PRO A 751 7.49 -3.88 -36.88
N ALA A 752 8.53 -4.04 -37.70
CA ALA A 752 8.64 -3.49 -39.05
C ALA A 752 8.07 -4.49 -40.07
N PHE A 753 6.91 -4.16 -40.64
CA PHE A 753 6.23 -5.01 -41.65
C PHE A 753 5.79 -4.21 -42.89
N GLY A 754 6.47 -3.09 -43.18
CA GLY A 754 6.15 -2.19 -44.28
C GLY A 754 5.50 -0.87 -43.85
N ASN A 755 5.33 -0.68 -42.55
CA ASN A 755 5.06 0.62 -41.95
C ASN A 755 6.32 1.51 -41.95
N MET A 756 6.11 2.82 -41.96
CA MET A 756 7.13 3.88 -41.99
C MET A 756 6.75 5.04 -41.06
N HIS A 757 7.75 5.69 -40.48
CA HIS A 757 7.61 6.95 -39.77
C HIS A 757 7.43 8.12 -40.76
N GLY A 758 6.59 9.09 -40.40
CA GLY A 758 6.33 10.24 -41.27
C GLY A 758 5.34 9.94 -42.40
N GLU A 759 5.54 10.57 -43.57
CA GLU A 759 4.58 10.55 -44.69
C GLU A 759 4.81 9.39 -45.66
N TYR A 760 3.73 8.72 -46.07
CA TYR A 760 3.75 7.62 -47.06
C TYR A 760 3.79 8.08 -48.52
N TRP A 761 3.92 9.40 -48.76
CA TRP A 761 3.93 10.03 -50.08
C TRP A 761 2.76 9.55 -50.98
N SER A 762 2.90 9.61 -52.30
CA SER A 762 1.82 9.32 -53.24
C SER A 762 1.43 7.82 -53.34
N ILE A 763 2.19 6.92 -52.72
CA ILE A 763 2.02 5.46 -52.86
C ILE A 763 1.13 4.88 -51.75
N GLY A 764 1.01 5.58 -50.61
CA GLY A 764 0.26 5.13 -49.44
C GLY A 764 0.90 3.93 -48.72
N PRO A 765 0.34 3.49 -47.59
CA PRO A 765 0.91 2.42 -46.77
C PRO A 765 0.85 1.04 -47.44
N GLN A 766 2.03 0.41 -47.59
CA GLN A 766 2.19 -0.91 -48.21
C GLN A 766 2.54 -1.97 -47.15
N LEU A 767 1.54 -2.40 -46.39
CA LEU A 767 1.71 -3.30 -45.25
C LEU A 767 1.72 -4.79 -45.64
N ASP A 768 2.69 -5.53 -45.13
CA ASP A 768 2.84 -6.98 -45.27
C ASP A 768 2.06 -7.71 -44.17
N PHE A 769 0.76 -7.92 -44.41
CA PHE A 769 -0.12 -8.62 -43.47
C PHE A 769 0.22 -10.09 -43.27
N LEU A 770 0.85 -10.74 -44.27
CA LEU A 770 1.30 -12.12 -44.12
C LEU A 770 2.41 -12.19 -43.06
N ARG A 771 3.37 -11.27 -43.13
CA ARG A 771 4.43 -11.14 -42.13
C ARG A 771 3.88 -10.77 -40.76
N LEU A 772 2.94 -9.83 -40.65
CA LEU A 772 2.30 -9.50 -39.37
C LEU A 772 1.61 -10.72 -38.74
N GLY A 773 0.92 -11.53 -39.54
CA GLY A 773 0.31 -12.79 -39.10
C GLY A 773 1.35 -13.78 -38.54
N GLN A 774 2.49 -13.95 -39.23
CA GLN A 774 3.60 -14.79 -38.76
C GLN A 774 4.24 -14.27 -37.46
N ILE A 775 4.40 -12.94 -37.34
CA ILE A 775 4.91 -12.29 -36.13
C ILE A 775 3.97 -12.54 -34.96
N ARG A 776 2.66 -12.35 -35.15
CA ARG A 776 1.65 -12.63 -34.11
C ARG A 776 1.70 -14.08 -33.66
N GLU A 777 1.74 -15.01 -34.60
CA GLU A 777 1.83 -16.45 -34.30
C GLU A 777 3.08 -16.78 -33.50
N ASN A 778 4.24 -16.20 -33.87
CA ASN A 778 5.46 -16.43 -33.13
C ASN A 778 5.40 -15.78 -31.73
N ILE A 779 4.95 -14.53 -31.60
CA ILE A 779 4.76 -13.86 -30.31
C ILE A 779 3.94 -14.74 -29.34
N ASN A 780 2.91 -15.43 -29.85
CA ASN A 780 2.09 -16.39 -29.09
C ASN A 780 1.61 -15.81 -27.73
N SER A 781 1.14 -14.56 -27.78
CA SER A 781 0.67 -13.78 -26.61
C SER A 781 1.70 -13.58 -25.47
N ARG A 782 3.00 -13.82 -25.70
CA ARG A 782 4.07 -13.54 -24.72
C ARG A 782 4.28 -12.04 -24.49
N VAL A 783 4.14 -11.25 -25.55
CA VAL A 783 4.30 -9.78 -25.57
C VAL A 783 3.17 -9.14 -26.38
N ARG A 784 3.03 -7.81 -26.30
CA ARG A 784 2.03 -7.04 -27.05
C ARG A 784 2.61 -6.48 -28.34
N ILE A 785 1.76 -6.18 -29.33
CA ILE A 785 2.18 -5.59 -30.60
C ILE A 785 1.85 -4.09 -30.59
N ALA A 786 2.87 -3.26 -30.81
CA ALA A 786 2.78 -1.83 -31.00
C ALA A 786 2.86 -1.49 -32.49
N LEU A 787 1.88 -0.75 -33.00
CA LEU A 787 1.83 -0.29 -34.38
C LEU A 787 2.40 1.12 -34.46
N HIS A 788 3.53 1.27 -35.14
CA HIS A 788 4.19 2.55 -35.41
C HIS A 788 3.89 3.02 -36.83
N GLY A 789 4.05 4.33 -37.06
CA GLY A 789 3.98 4.90 -38.40
C GLY A 789 2.56 4.92 -38.99
N THR A 790 1.57 5.43 -38.25
CA THR A 790 0.16 5.41 -38.67
C THR A 790 -0.29 6.67 -39.41
N ASN A 791 0.60 7.63 -39.66
CA ASN A 791 0.25 8.86 -40.37
C ASN A 791 -0.31 8.51 -41.76
N GLY A 792 -1.46 9.11 -42.12
CA GLY A 792 -2.14 8.83 -43.38
C GLY A 792 -2.88 7.47 -43.45
N PHE A 793 -3.00 6.73 -42.35
CA PHE A 793 -3.82 5.51 -42.34
C PHE A 793 -5.31 5.86 -42.36
N GLU A 794 -6.03 5.19 -43.26
CA GLU A 794 -7.49 5.17 -43.27
C GLU A 794 -8.06 4.28 -42.16
N GLU A 795 -9.30 4.57 -41.73
CA GLU A 795 -9.96 3.86 -40.61
C GLU A 795 -9.99 2.34 -40.80
N ASP A 796 -10.27 1.87 -42.02
CA ASP A 796 -10.37 0.44 -42.33
C ASP A 796 -9.02 -0.27 -42.27
N LEU A 797 -7.93 0.43 -42.65
CA LEU A 797 -6.59 -0.12 -42.55
C LEU A 797 -6.17 -0.28 -41.09
N LEU A 798 -6.51 0.70 -40.25
CA LEU A 798 -6.21 0.66 -38.83
C LEU A 798 -6.99 -0.48 -38.12
N LYS A 799 -8.29 -0.59 -38.41
CA LYS A 799 -9.13 -1.70 -37.92
C LYS A 799 -8.56 -3.06 -38.33
N LYS A 800 -8.05 -3.18 -39.55
CA LYS A 800 -7.40 -4.41 -40.03
C LYS A 800 -6.14 -4.73 -39.23
N CYS A 801 -5.29 -3.75 -38.92
CA CYS A 801 -4.11 -3.97 -38.08
C CYS A 801 -4.48 -4.43 -36.66
N ILE A 802 -5.52 -3.84 -36.07
CA ILE A 802 -6.03 -4.24 -34.75
C ILE A 802 -6.58 -5.68 -34.77
N ALA A 803 -7.33 -6.03 -35.82
CA ALA A 803 -7.82 -7.41 -36.01
C ALA A 803 -6.66 -8.42 -36.12
N GLU A 804 -5.52 -8.00 -36.65
CA GLU A 804 -4.28 -8.80 -36.72
C GLU A 804 -3.44 -8.77 -35.42
N GLY A 805 -3.93 -8.17 -34.34
CA GLY A 805 -3.34 -8.26 -33.00
C GLY A 805 -2.59 -7.02 -32.53
N CYS A 806 -2.58 -5.92 -33.29
CA CYS A 806 -2.01 -4.66 -32.82
C CYS A 806 -2.87 -4.08 -31.68
N SER A 807 -2.29 -3.97 -30.49
CA SER A 807 -2.99 -3.52 -29.28
C SER A 807 -2.58 -2.12 -28.83
N LYS A 808 -1.36 -1.67 -29.17
CA LYS A 808 -0.90 -0.29 -28.97
C LYS A 808 -0.82 0.38 -30.33
N ILE A 809 -1.44 1.55 -30.47
CA ILE A 809 -1.54 2.28 -31.74
C ILE A 809 -0.86 3.63 -31.58
N ASN A 810 0.40 3.76 -32.02
CA ASN A 810 1.13 5.01 -31.93
C ASN A 810 0.58 6.00 -32.95
N VAL A 811 0.14 7.16 -32.48
CA VAL A 811 -0.41 8.23 -33.29
C VAL A 811 0.27 9.56 -32.96
N ASN A 812 0.45 10.38 -33.99
CA ASN A 812 0.96 11.73 -33.88
C ASN A 812 -0.02 12.69 -34.57
N ARG A 813 0.19 12.96 -35.86
CA ARG A 813 -0.65 13.87 -36.66
C ARG A 813 -2.11 13.44 -36.75
N MET A 814 -2.37 12.14 -36.77
CA MET A 814 -3.72 11.55 -36.80
C MET A 814 -4.68 12.11 -35.73
N VAL A 815 -4.17 12.57 -34.59
CA VAL A 815 -4.98 13.17 -33.51
C VAL A 815 -4.66 14.65 -33.25
N LEU A 816 -3.76 15.25 -34.04
CA LEU A 816 -3.26 16.62 -33.84
C LEU A 816 -3.43 17.55 -35.06
N ASP A 817 -3.73 17.04 -36.25
CA ASP A 817 -3.82 17.86 -37.46
C ASP A 817 -4.88 18.98 -37.33
N ASP A 818 -6.05 18.68 -36.77
CA ASP A 818 -7.10 19.69 -36.51
C ASP A 818 -6.63 20.78 -35.52
N TYR A 819 -5.77 20.43 -34.55
CA TYR A 819 -5.16 21.40 -33.65
C TYR A 819 -4.18 22.31 -34.40
N TYR A 820 -3.32 21.74 -35.25
CA TYR A 820 -2.37 22.51 -36.04
C TYR A 820 -3.05 23.40 -37.09
N ASP A 821 -4.10 22.91 -37.73
CA ASP A 821 -4.93 23.70 -38.66
C ASP A 821 -5.60 24.87 -37.93
N HIS A 822 -6.13 24.63 -36.72
CA HIS A 822 -6.69 25.67 -35.87
C HIS A 822 -5.66 26.73 -35.49
N LEU A 823 -4.45 26.34 -35.08
CA LEU A 823 -3.38 27.28 -34.77
C LEU A 823 -2.99 28.11 -36.00
N ARG A 824 -2.78 27.45 -37.15
CA ARG A 824 -2.37 28.13 -38.40
C ARG A 824 -3.43 29.15 -38.88
N ALA A 825 -4.71 28.82 -38.74
CA ALA A 825 -5.79 29.69 -39.18
C ALA A 825 -6.07 30.85 -38.21
N ASN A 826 -5.96 30.62 -36.89
CA ASN A 826 -6.53 31.52 -35.89
C ASN A 826 -5.51 32.25 -35.01
N ALA A 827 -4.25 31.82 -34.96
CA ALA A 827 -3.23 32.47 -34.12
C ALA A 827 -3.04 33.98 -34.38
N PRO A 828 -3.16 34.50 -35.62
CA PRO A 828 -3.01 35.94 -35.87
C PRO A 828 -4.18 36.81 -35.38
N THR A 829 -5.37 36.23 -35.15
CA THR A 829 -6.62 36.98 -34.95
C THR A 829 -7.33 36.69 -33.64
N MET A 830 -7.07 35.53 -33.02
CA MET A 830 -7.74 35.07 -31.80
C MET A 830 -6.94 35.41 -30.54
N SER A 831 -7.63 35.65 -29.42
CA SER A 831 -6.94 35.84 -28.14
C SER A 831 -6.29 34.54 -27.67
N GLN A 832 -5.15 34.64 -26.98
CA GLN A 832 -4.35 33.46 -26.59
C GLN A 832 -5.16 32.41 -25.82
N THR A 833 -5.98 32.82 -24.86
CA THR A 833 -6.77 31.89 -24.05
C THR A 833 -7.85 31.19 -24.85
N GLN A 834 -8.51 31.88 -25.77
CA GLN A 834 -9.47 31.28 -26.70
C GLN A 834 -8.78 30.33 -27.67
N LEU A 835 -7.64 30.73 -28.23
CA LEU A 835 -6.84 29.91 -29.15
C LEU A 835 -6.47 28.57 -28.51
N MET A 836 -5.96 28.60 -27.28
CA MET A 836 -5.60 27.40 -26.52
C MET A 836 -6.82 26.54 -26.15
N THR A 837 -7.92 27.18 -25.73
CA THR A 837 -9.14 26.46 -25.32
C THR A 837 -9.77 25.74 -26.50
N GLU A 838 -9.98 26.45 -27.61
CA GLU A 838 -10.55 25.87 -28.84
C GLU A 838 -9.60 24.84 -29.47
N GLY A 839 -8.30 25.10 -29.46
CA GLY A 839 -7.30 24.12 -29.90
C GLY A 839 -7.35 22.84 -29.07
N THR A 840 -7.40 22.95 -27.74
CA THR A 840 -7.54 21.77 -26.87
C THR A 840 -8.79 20.96 -27.22
N GLN A 841 -9.91 21.64 -27.55
CA GLN A 841 -11.12 20.95 -27.99
C GLN A 841 -10.93 20.19 -29.31
N LYS A 842 -10.14 20.71 -30.25
CA LYS A 842 -9.77 19.98 -31.48
C LYS A 842 -9.04 18.67 -31.19
N VAL A 843 -8.11 18.68 -30.23
CA VAL A 843 -7.43 17.46 -29.78
C VAL A 843 -8.44 16.47 -29.17
N VAL A 844 -9.38 16.96 -28.35
CA VAL A 844 -10.42 16.12 -27.74
C VAL A 844 -11.27 15.43 -28.80
N ASP A 845 -11.85 16.21 -29.72
CA ASP A 845 -12.81 15.71 -30.71
C ASP A 845 -12.17 14.66 -31.63
N LEU A 846 -10.96 14.94 -32.12
CA LEU A 846 -10.27 14.04 -33.04
C LEU A 846 -9.77 12.78 -32.33
N THR A 847 -9.31 12.89 -31.08
CA THR A 847 -8.90 11.72 -30.28
C THR A 847 -10.08 10.82 -29.95
N VAL A 848 -11.25 11.39 -29.58
CA VAL A 848 -12.48 10.61 -29.32
C VAL A 848 -12.90 9.84 -30.56
N LYS A 849 -12.89 10.48 -31.74
CA LYS A 849 -13.17 9.79 -33.01
C LYS A 849 -12.29 8.57 -33.19
N TRP A 850 -10.98 8.71 -33.00
CA TRP A 850 -10.04 7.60 -33.19
C TRP A 850 -10.13 6.52 -32.11
N MET A 851 -10.54 6.85 -30.88
CA MET A 851 -10.88 5.87 -29.85
C MET A 851 -12.08 5.00 -30.23
N GLU A 852 -13.08 5.58 -30.90
CA GLU A 852 -14.21 4.82 -31.46
C GLU A 852 -13.76 3.89 -32.60
N VAL A 853 -12.95 4.41 -33.53
CA VAL A 853 -12.40 3.64 -34.66
C VAL A 853 -11.55 2.47 -34.17
N CYS A 854 -10.73 2.67 -33.13
CA CYS A 854 -9.90 1.62 -32.54
C CYS A 854 -10.66 0.66 -31.62
N GLY A 855 -11.93 0.96 -31.29
CA GLY A 855 -12.77 0.14 -30.42
C GLY A 855 -12.46 0.26 -28.92
N SER A 856 -11.68 1.26 -28.49
CA SER A 856 -11.30 1.47 -27.09
C SER A 856 -12.32 2.31 -26.30
N ALA A 857 -13.23 3.02 -26.98
CA ALA A 857 -14.32 3.74 -26.33
C ALA A 857 -15.16 2.81 -25.44
N GLY A 858 -15.44 3.25 -24.21
CA GLY A 858 -16.17 2.50 -23.19
C GLY A 858 -15.40 1.36 -22.52
N LYS A 859 -14.10 1.20 -22.78
CA LYS A 859 -13.28 0.11 -22.20
C LYS A 859 -12.62 0.46 -20.87
N ALA A 860 -12.82 1.67 -20.35
CA ALA A 860 -12.31 2.12 -19.05
C ALA A 860 -13.39 2.24 -17.96
N VAL A 861 -14.39 1.33 -17.97
CA VAL A 861 -15.52 1.28 -17.04
C VAL A 861 -15.55 -0.05 -16.29
#